data_AF-A0AAN6X761-F1
#
_entry.id   AF-A0AAN6X761-F1
#
_cell.length_a   1.000
_cell.length_b   1.000
_cell.length_c   1.000
_cell.angle_alpha   90.00
_cell.angle_beta   90.00
_cell.angle_gamma   90.00
#
_symmetry.space_group_name_H-M   'P 1'
#
loop_
_entity.id
_entity.type
_entity.pdbx_description
1 polymer ?
#
loop_
_entity_poly.entity_id
_entity_poly.type
_entity_poly.pdbx_seq_one_letter_code
_entity_poly.pdbx_strand_id
1 'polypeptide(L)'
;MKVLFVGLTMLQVVLARPPPDEAHGGSRWRTVTITARGEAATVTSCSTSAAAPTSTAGKRNWSIDFGSPDGWTALYPQNPPVVSTRLAASTSAPAEQSVQLAGLGETDTVSVIISVNPSETVQILPTDVPIESTNTGTIPTDAPSSGHLTSQPLITSHIPEPTELISATVSVPTDQPAAPSETVSMVVHNIFAAPISSDPPPGNIPRRNDHPAPRIGIQSNGPIGTNKFYNNFFLGSQTSPTYLFPYSVSWAKGGGASGTWGMTISHVEANQRVYGERDANSGAARYYINPIGIHSVCLSAKELGPGTTLTSDSVTDLSALVSLRASANAQPAIQFPLVQGAGFVTAVYNGGQPLVQTGVFFKTVTKSAKAKDGVEKYKLHLEDGSTWLVYAYHTRGDALNLQVVNNGLAQSTGPFWGIIQVAKASDAEAEKVYDQACGTYAVGVDLSGDVNGKMGVYRFGFRKQGMYQSPVAQFALPHHLSSFDDGTRGKVTVVKLQTPTKGMAYLVLADSWTMVETELPTDIGFLPWSPEAGEVKGLSAATKTFIREVAHQEVSQDMLGQSDQNSMYFSGKFASIILVIRDMLGDEALALTALNRLKQAFARFAENRQQFPLVYEGAWGGVVSSATYVTGNSGADFGNSYYNDHHFHYGYFILTAAIIGHLDPSWIPANKAYVNMLVRDVANPSTADQYFPAWRNFDWYHGHSWAHGLFDTLDGKDQESSSEDTMASYALKMWGTVSGDQNLAARGNLMLAVQARSMNNYYLYSEGNSVQPREFVGNKVAGILFENKVDHTTYFGGNIEYIQGIHMLPLLPHTPMVRRKQFVREEWDAYFSGGRADRVGGGWRGILMANYGTIDPRGGYEFFSGRGFKGEWLDGGASLTWYLAYCAALGGL
;
A
#
# COMPACT_ATOMS: atom_id res chain seq x y z
N MET A 1 24.11 -23.41 9.98
CA MET A 1 23.52 -23.87 11.27
C MET A 1 22.03 -24.09 11.01
N LYS A 2 21.48 -25.30 11.19
CA LYS A 2 20.05 -25.58 10.88
C LYS A 2 19.19 -25.19 12.09
N VAL A 3 18.18 -24.35 11.87
CA VAL A 3 17.14 -24.02 12.86
C VAL A 3 15.79 -24.47 12.29
N LEU A 4 14.97 -25.13 13.11
CA LEU A 4 13.65 -25.64 12.72
C LEU A 4 12.61 -24.50 12.69
N PHE A 5 11.71 -24.54 11.72
CA PHE A 5 10.48 -23.75 11.74
C PHE A 5 9.52 -24.27 12.83
N VAL A 6 8.87 -23.35 13.53
CA VAL A 6 7.68 -23.60 14.36
C VAL A 6 6.61 -22.61 13.91
N GLY A 7 5.38 -23.10 13.68
CA GLY A 7 4.30 -22.29 13.12
C GLY A 7 3.78 -21.22 14.08
N LEU A 8 3.39 -20.06 13.55
CA LEU A 8 2.73 -19.01 14.33
C LEU A 8 1.39 -19.50 14.88
N THR A 9 1.13 -19.15 16.15
CA THR A 9 -0.21 -19.24 16.75
C THR A 9 -0.67 -17.82 17.03
N MET A 10 -1.86 -17.42 16.59
CA MET A 10 -2.41 -16.09 16.87
C MET A 10 -2.59 -15.89 18.39
N LEU A 11 -2.11 -14.76 18.91
CA LEU A 11 -2.36 -14.34 20.29
C LEU A 11 -3.48 -13.29 20.30
N GLN A 12 -4.66 -13.64 20.81
CA GLN A 12 -5.71 -12.66 21.10
C GLN A 12 -5.42 -11.97 22.43
N VAL A 13 -5.40 -10.63 22.42
CA VAL A 13 -5.38 -9.81 23.64
C VAL A 13 -6.76 -9.18 23.81
N VAL A 14 -7.45 -9.54 24.90
CA VAL A 14 -8.75 -8.96 25.26
C VAL A 14 -8.54 -8.01 26.44
N LEU A 15 -8.90 -6.74 26.26
CA LEU A 15 -8.90 -5.73 27.33
C LEU A 15 -10.32 -5.59 27.88
N ALA A 16 -10.54 -6.06 29.11
CA ALA A 16 -11.77 -5.85 29.84
C ALA A 16 -11.62 -4.70 30.84
N ARG A 17 -12.66 -3.88 30.99
CA ARG A 17 -12.75 -2.82 32.00
C ARG A 17 -13.37 -3.41 33.28
N PRO A 18 -12.84 -3.18 34.49
CA PRO A 18 -13.51 -3.62 35.70
C PRO A 18 -14.78 -2.78 35.95
N PRO A 19 -15.81 -3.33 36.61
CA PRO A 19 -17.02 -2.60 36.95
C PRO A 19 -16.74 -1.45 37.93
N PRO A 20 -17.63 -0.43 37.99
CA PRO A 20 -17.43 0.74 38.82
C PRO A 20 -17.77 0.46 40.29
N ASP A 21 -16.76 0.19 41.11
CA ASP A 21 -16.89 0.29 42.57
C ASP A 21 -16.72 1.75 43.04
N GLU A 22 -17.56 2.15 43.99
CA GLU A 22 -17.53 3.50 44.57
C GLU A 22 -16.30 3.73 45.46
N ALA A 23 -15.87 4.99 45.49
CA ALA A 23 -14.85 5.58 46.37
C ALA A 23 -13.35 5.27 46.09
N HIS A 24 -12.59 6.36 45.89
CA HIS A 24 -11.12 6.47 45.96
C HIS A 24 -10.25 5.92 44.81
N GLY A 25 -10.27 6.65 43.69
CA GLY A 25 -9.08 7.17 43.00
C GLY A 25 -7.87 6.26 42.79
N GLY A 26 -7.82 5.55 41.66
CA GLY A 26 -6.61 4.87 41.20
C GLY A 26 -6.81 3.87 40.06
N SER A 27 -7.16 4.32 38.86
CA SER A 27 -7.34 3.45 37.69
C SER A 27 -6.01 2.89 37.17
N ARG A 28 -5.66 1.66 37.59
CA ARG A 28 -4.62 0.83 36.96
C ARG A 28 -5.25 -0.25 36.10
N TRP A 29 -4.93 -0.23 34.80
CA TRP A 29 -5.20 -1.35 33.89
C TRP A 29 -4.43 -2.61 34.33
N ARG A 30 -5.03 -3.80 34.19
CA ARG A 30 -4.34 -5.08 34.36
C ARG A 30 -4.36 -5.85 33.04
N THR A 31 -3.17 -6.10 32.49
CA THR A 31 -3.00 -7.04 31.37
C THR A 31 -3.20 -8.46 31.88
N VAL A 32 -4.09 -9.23 31.25
CA VAL A 32 -4.25 -10.67 31.51
C VAL A 32 -3.69 -11.44 30.32
N THR A 33 -2.51 -12.02 30.50
CA THR A 33 -1.87 -12.88 29.48
C THR A 33 -2.30 -14.33 29.70
N ILE A 34 -3.04 -14.91 28.76
CA ILE A 34 -3.32 -16.35 28.76
C ILE A 34 -2.23 -17.05 27.94
N THR A 35 -1.27 -17.68 28.62
CA THR A 35 -0.20 -18.47 27.99
C THR A 35 -0.55 -19.96 28.00
N ALA A 36 -0.82 -20.54 26.84
CA ALA A 36 -0.81 -22.00 26.69
C ALA A 36 0.64 -22.49 26.70
N ARG A 37 1.11 -23.04 27.84
CA ARG A 37 2.46 -23.63 27.93
C ARG A 37 2.49 -25.04 27.35
N GLY A 38 3.25 -25.24 26.28
CA GLY A 38 3.84 -26.54 25.96
C GLY A 38 5.22 -26.62 26.61
N GLU A 39 5.43 -27.54 27.55
CA GLU A 39 6.75 -27.76 28.17
C GLU A 39 7.63 -28.67 27.29
N ALA A 40 8.88 -28.26 27.09
CA ALA A 40 9.92 -29.09 26.48
C ALA A 40 11.07 -29.28 27.48
N ALA A 41 11.20 -30.49 28.02
CA ALA A 41 12.28 -30.84 28.94
C ALA A 41 13.57 -31.19 28.17
N THR A 42 14.68 -30.58 28.58
CA THR A 42 16.04 -30.88 28.07
C THR A 42 16.73 -31.90 28.97
N VAL A 43 17.42 -32.89 28.38
CA VAL A 43 18.33 -33.80 29.11
C VAL A 43 19.61 -33.99 28.29
N THR A 44 20.76 -33.94 28.96
CA THR A 44 22.10 -33.91 28.36
C THR A 44 22.86 -35.22 28.59
N SER A 45 23.36 -35.81 27.50
CA SER A 45 24.54 -36.68 27.35
C SER A 45 24.97 -37.74 28.42
N CYS A 46 25.09 -38.98 27.94
CA CYS A 46 26.28 -39.88 27.98
C CYS A 46 26.38 -41.13 28.89
N SER A 47 26.95 -42.18 28.27
CA SER A 47 27.74 -43.33 28.80
C SER A 47 27.09 -44.60 29.44
N THR A 48 27.17 -45.69 28.66
CA THR A 48 27.64 -47.07 28.98
C THR A 48 27.02 -48.00 30.05
N SER A 49 26.40 -49.06 29.53
CA SER A 49 26.57 -50.51 29.84
C SER A 49 26.15 -51.17 31.18
N ALA A 50 25.28 -52.20 31.04
CA ALA A 50 25.12 -53.44 31.83
C ALA A 50 24.76 -53.32 33.33
N ALA A 51 23.73 -53.97 33.89
CA ALA A 51 23.24 -55.33 33.64
C ALA A 51 21.77 -55.55 34.08
N ALA A 52 21.23 -56.72 33.74
CA ALA A 52 19.86 -57.21 33.99
C ALA A 52 19.69 -57.74 35.47
N PRO A 53 18.51 -58.23 35.96
CA PRO A 53 17.36 -58.73 35.17
C PRO A 53 15.90 -58.54 35.70
N THR A 54 14.95 -58.69 34.75
CA THR A 54 13.57 -59.28 34.84
C THR A 54 12.57 -58.76 35.91
N SER A 55 11.29 -58.52 35.59
CA SER A 55 10.39 -59.41 34.82
C SER A 55 9.29 -58.72 33.98
N THR A 56 9.03 -59.30 32.78
CA THR A 56 7.76 -59.45 32.00
C THR A 56 6.48 -58.71 32.43
N ALA A 57 5.58 -58.22 31.54
CA ALA A 57 5.40 -58.30 30.07
C ALA A 57 4.56 -57.06 29.62
N GLY A 58 4.32 -56.68 28.36
CA GLY A 58 4.60 -57.20 27.01
C GLY A 58 3.96 -56.23 26.00
N LYS A 59 4.61 -55.96 24.85
CA LYS A 59 4.17 -54.99 23.82
C LYS A 59 3.78 -55.70 22.51
N ARG A 60 2.98 -55.02 21.67
CA ARG A 60 3.27 -54.95 20.22
C ARG A 60 2.70 -53.70 19.56
N ASN A 61 3.48 -53.10 18.65
CA ASN A 61 3.18 -51.87 17.91
C ASN A 61 2.62 -52.18 16.52
N TRP A 62 2.04 -51.18 15.85
CA TRP A 62 2.14 -51.01 14.40
C TRP A 62 2.39 -49.53 14.05
N SER A 63 3.15 -49.30 12.98
CA SER A 63 3.50 -47.99 12.41
C SER A 63 2.82 -47.79 11.06
N ILE A 64 2.62 -46.53 10.66
CA ILE A 64 2.13 -46.15 9.32
C ILE A 64 3.19 -45.30 8.64
N ASP A 65 3.39 -45.54 7.35
CA ASP A 65 4.28 -44.79 6.45
C ASP A 65 3.48 -44.27 5.25
N PHE A 66 3.93 -43.21 4.60
CA PHE A 66 3.16 -42.44 3.61
C PHE A 66 3.52 -42.74 2.16
N GLY A 67 2.52 -42.74 1.27
CA GLY A 67 2.69 -42.79 -0.18
C GLY A 67 1.42 -42.40 -0.95
N SER A 68 1.58 -41.63 -2.02
CA SER A 68 0.54 -41.13 -2.94
C SER A 68 0.93 -41.47 -4.39
N PRO A 69 0.18 -41.09 -5.45
CA PRO A 69 -1.28 -40.92 -5.64
C PRO A 69 -1.79 -41.79 -6.85
N ASP A 70 -3.01 -41.51 -7.33
CA ASP A 70 -3.58 -41.71 -8.70
C ASP A 70 -4.82 -42.64 -8.83
N GLY A 71 -5.73 -42.30 -9.78
CA GLY A 71 -6.46 -43.32 -10.57
C GLY A 71 -8.00 -43.47 -10.46
N TRP A 72 -8.76 -42.49 -10.95
CA TRP A 72 -10.04 -42.56 -11.71
C TRP A 72 -11.10 -43.72 -11.62
N THR A 73 -12.37 -43.29 -11.86
CA THR A 73 -13.53 -43.98 -12.50
C THR A 73 -14.47 -44.95 -11.73
N ALA A 74 -15.61 -44.37 -11.29
CA ALA A 74 -17.02 -44.71 -11.60
C ALA A 74 -17.59 -46.17 -11.61
N LEU A 75 -18.76 -46.35 -10.96
CA LEU A 75 -20.03 -46.89 -11.55
C LEU A 75 -21.22 -46.90 -10.55
N TYR A 76 -22.40 -46.46 -11.00
CA TYR A 76 -23.75 -46.72 -10.43
C TYR A 76 -24.35 -48.02 -11.08
N PRO A 77 -25.57 -48.56 -10.77
CA PRO A 77 -26.69 -48.04 -9.94
C PRO A 77 -27.37 -49.09 -9.00
N GLN A 78 -28.50 -48.73 -8.35
CA GLN A 78 -29.82 -49.45 -8.25
C GLN A 78 -30.67 -48.96 -7.04
N ASN A 79 -32.01 -49.00 -7.17
CA ASN A 79 -33.08 -48.58 -6.21
C ASN A 79 -34.18 -49.69 -6.18
N PRO A 80 -35.29 -49.66 -5.38
CA PRO A 80 -35.64 -48.96 -4.11
C PRO A 80 -35.96 -50.04 -3.01
N PRO A 81 -37.17 -50.31 -2.42
CA PRO A 81 -38.30 -49.49 -1.91
C PRO A 81 -38.88 -49.83 -0.48
N VAL A 82 -39.41 -48.79 0.20
CA VAL A 82 -40.72 -48.67 0.93
C VAL A 82 -41.25 -49.76 1.89
N VAL A 83 -41.68 -49.37 3.12
CA VAL A 83 -43.03 -49.56 3.76
C VAL A 83 -43.15 -48.68 5.03
N SER A 84 -44.39 -48.35 5.44
CA SER A 84 -44.79 -47.33 6.44
C SER A 84 -45.64 -47.90 7.59
N THR A 85 -45.79 -47.19 8.73
CA THR A 85 -47.07 -47.13 9.50
C THR A 85 -47.14 -45.94 10.48
N ARG A 86 -48.36 -45.47 10.77
CA ARG A 86 -48.73 -44.36 11.70
C ARG A 86 -49.54 -44.91 12.89
N LEU A 87 -49.68 -44.13 13.98
CA LEU A 87 -50.97 -43.87 14.68
C LEU A 87 -50.83 -42.76 15.77
N ALA A 88 -51.96 -42.17 16.21
CA ALA A 88 -52.02 -40.98 17.09
C ALA A 88 -53.36 -40.89 17.89
N ALA A 89 -53.48 -39.89 18.80
CA ALA A 89 -54.68 -39.44 19.58
C ALA A 89 -55.08 -40.28 20.84
N SER A 90 -55.71 -39.78 21.93
CA SER A 90 -55.97 -38.40 22.46
C SER A 90 -56.68 -38.41 23.86
N THR A 91 -56.51 -37.34 24.70
CA THR A 91 -57.44 -36.80 25.78
C THR A 91 -57.84 -37.70 27.00
N SER A 92 -58.23 -37.25 28.22
CA SER A 92 -58.43 -35.94 28.92
C SER A 92 -58.41 -36.10 30.47
N ALA A 93 -58.35 -35.00 31.28
CA ALA A 93 -58.22 -34.95 32.76
C ALA A 93 -59.57 -35.00 33.56
N PRO A 94 -59.62 -34.98 34.94
CA PRO A 94 -59.40 -33.76 35.77
C PRO A 94 -58.92 -33.88 37.28
N ALA A 95 -58.44 -32.75 37.85
CA ALA A 95 -58.53 -32.24 39.26
C ALA A 95 -57.96 -33.04 40.49
N GLU A 96 -57.46 -32.45 41.61
CA GLU A 96 -57.11 -31.06 42.01
C GLU A 96 -56.21 -31.00 43.30
N GLN A 97 -55.69 -29.79 43.59
CA GLN A 97 -54.98 -29.27 44.80
C GLN A 97 -53.46 -29.02 44.63
N SER A 98 -52.86 -27.87 45.01
CA SER A 98 -53.17 -26.43 44.91
C SER A 98 -52.12 -25.68 45.74
N VAL A 99 -51.27 -24.86 45.10
CA VAL A 99 -50.51 -23.78 45.76
C VAL A 99 -50.64 -22.54 44.86
N GLN A 100 -50.84 -21.38 45.47
CA GLN A 100 -51.25 -20.17 44.78
C GLN A 100 -50.17 -19.57 43.87
N LEU A 101 -50.55 -19.23 42.64
CA LEU A 101 -49.93 -18.20 41.82
C LEU A 101 -50.91 -17.04 41.71
N ALA A 102 -50.56 -15.89 42.27
CA ALA A 102 -51.31 -14.65 42.15
C ALA A 102 -50.35 -13.47 42.13
N GLY A 103 -50.33 -12.73 41.01
CA GLY A 103 -49.39 -11.64 40.78
C GLY A 103 -49.17 -11.43 39.28
N LEU A 104 -50.10 -10.71 38.64
CA LEU A 104 -49.86 -10.16 37.30
C LEU A 104 -48.73 -9.14 37.40
N GLY A 105 -47.64 -9.37 36.67
CA GLY A 105 -46.51 -8.47 36.51
C GLY A 105 -46.12 -8.47 35.03
N GLU A 106 -45.99 -7.27 34.46
CA GLU A 106 -46.09 -6.93 33.05
C GLU A 106 -45.42 -7.89 32.04
N THR A 107 -46.16 -8.21 30.98
CA THR A 107 -45.53 -8.40 29.67
C THR A 107 -44.98 -7.06 29.23
N ASP A 108 -43.67 -6.96 28.98
CA ASP A 108 -43.03 -5.75 28.43
C ASP A 108 -43.46 -5.49 26.97
N THR A 109 -44.71 -5.08 26.78
CA THR A 109 -45.15 -4.37 25.58
C THR A 109 -44.59 -2.96 25.62
N VAL A 110 -43.33 -2.81 25.18
CA VAL A 110 -42.66 -1.50 25.07
C VAL A 110 -43.47 -0.62 24.13
N SER A 111 -44.13 0.38 24.71
CA SER A 111 -44.99 1.31 23.99
C SER A 111 -44.14 2.40 23.35
N VAL A 112 -43.92 2.30 22.03
CA VAL A 112 -43.26 3.36 21.26
C VAL A 112 -44.20 4.56 21.14
N ILE A 113 -43.87 5.67 21.82
CA ILE A 113 -44.58 6.93 21.65
C ILE A 113 -44.18 7.54 20.30
N ILE A 114 -45.02 7.36 19.29
CA ILE A 114 -44.91 8.09 18.02
C ILE A 114 -45.57 9.46 18.21
N SER A 115 -44.80 10.48 18.59
CA SER A 115 -45.28 11.86 18.54
C SER A 115 -45.21 12.38 17.10
N VAL A 116 -46.35 12.42 16.41
CA VAL A 116 -46.45 13.08 15.10
C VAL A 116 -46.58 14.60 15.31
N ASN A 117 -45.44 15.29 15.39
CA ASN A 117 -45.40 16.71 15.04
C ASN A 117 -45.08 16.86 13.54
N PRO A 118 -45.51 17.95 12.87
CA PRO A 118 -45.16 18.22 11.46
C PRO A 118 -43.66 18.45 11.18
N SER A 119 -42.81 18.35 12.21
CA SER A 119 -41.36 18.39 12.12
C SER A 119 -40.76 17.40 13.13
N GLU A 120 -39.96 16.47 12.62
CA GLU A 120 -39.08 15.52 13.33
C GLU A 120 -39.78 14.40 14.12
N THR A 121 -39.36 13.16 13.86
CA THR A 121 -39.76 11.96 14.63
C THR A 121 -38.52 11.35 15.26
N VAL A 122 -38.41 11.48 16.58
CA VAL A 122 -37.36 10.84 17.38
C VAL A 122 -37.88 9.46 17.79
N GLN A 123 -37.27 8.38 17.29
CA GLN A 123 -37.55 7.03 17.80
C GLN A 123 -36.57 6.73 18.93
N ILE A 124 -37.05 6.86 20.16
CA ILE A 124 -36.31 6.46 21.37
C ILE A 124 -36.38 4.93 21.47
N LEU A 125 -35.24 4.31 21.80
CA LEU A 125 -35.11 2.86 21.93
C LEU A 125 -35.77 2.34 23.23
N PRO A 126 -36.14 1.05 23.31
CA PRO A 126 -36.42 0.38 24.57
C PRO A 126 -35.24 0.49 25.56
N THR A 127 -35.52 0.69 26.84
CA THR A 127 -34.50 0.84 27.89
C THR A 127 -33.78 -0.45 28.26
N ASP A 128 -32.45 -0.36 28.29
CA ASP A 128 -31.49 -1.03 29.16
C ASP A 128 -31.74 -2.50 29.57
N VAL A 129 -31.19 -3.41 28.77
CA VAL A 129 -30.35 -4.47 29.35
C VAL A 129 -28.90 -4.06 29.11
N PRO A 130 -28.05 -3.95 30.16
CA PRO A 130 -26.64 -3.58 30.00
C PRO A 130 -25.85 -4.73 29.37
N ILE A 131 -25.88 -4.79 28.04
CA ILE A 131 -24.92 -5.55 27.25
C ILE A 131 -23.69 -4.66 27.10
N GLU A 132 -22.59 -5.00 27.75
CA GLU A 132 -21.31 -4.33 27.51
C GLU A 132 -21.00 -4.39 26.01
N SER A 133 -20.73 -3.23 25.39
CA SER A 133 -20.34 -3.19 23.98
C SER A 133 -19.01 -3.92 23.81
N THR A 134 -19.03 -5.13 23.27
CA THR A 134 -17.85 -5.93 22.94
C THR A 134 -17.19 -5.41 21.65
N ASN A 135 -16.93 -4.10 21.61
CA ASN A 135 -16.18 -3.39 20.58
C ASN A 135 -14.69 -3.78 20.61
N THR A 136 -14.41 -5.07 20.39
CA THR A 136 -13.05 -5.62 20.30
C THR A 136 -12.55 -5.42 18.88
N GLY A 137 -11.85 -4.31 18.65
CA GLY A 137 -10.97 -4.23 17.49
C GLY A 137 -9.77 -5.16 17.68
N THR A 138 -9.31 -5.82 16.62
CA THR A 138 -8.02 -6.52 16.64
C THR A 138 -6.89 -5.57 16.27
N ILE A 139 -5.66 -5.90 16.69
CA ILE A 139 -4.46 -5.08 16.45
C ILE A 139 -3.33 -6.00 16.00
N PRO A 140 -3.02 -6.08 14.70
CA PRO A 140 -1.82 -6.75 14.19
C PRO A 140 -0.57 -5.93 14.56
N THR A 141 0.14 -6.34 15.64
CA THR A 141 1.30 -5.61 16.16
C THR A 141 2.55 -5.71 15.29
N ASP A 142 2.63 -6.75 14.45
CA ASP A 142 3.85 -7.11 13.71
C ASP A 142 3.70 -6.77 12.22
N ALA A 143 4.80 -6.47 11.53
CA ALA A 143 4.80 -6.35 10.07
C ALA A 143 4.59 -7.74 9.41
N PRO A 144 3.80 -7.88 8.33
CA PRO A 144 3.61 -9.17 7.67
C PRO A 144 4.91 -9.65 7.00
N SER A 145 5.56 -10.68 7.54
CA SER A 145 6.78 -11.25 6.94
C SER A 145 6.52 -12.20 5.76
N SER A 146 5.26 -12.41 5.38
CA SER A 146 4.88 -13.29 4.28
C SER A 146 5.08 -12.60 2.93
N GLY A 147 6.04 -13.09 2.13
CA GLY A 147 6.41 -12.50 0.83
C GLY A 147 7.78 -11.83 0.82
N HIS A 148 8.30 -11.45 1.99
CA HIS A 148 9.62 -10.80 2.13
C HIS A 148 10.63 -11.78 2.75
N LEU A 149 11.76 -12.03 2.07
CA LEU A 149 12.81 -12.92 2.56
C LEU A 149 13.62 -12.26 3.69
N THR A 150 13.63 -12.86 4.86
CA THR A 150 14.29 -12.36 6.09
C THR A 150 15.83 -12.49 6.10
N SER A 151 16.46 -12.72 4.93
CA SER A 151 17.91 -12.75 4.79
C SER A 151 18.34 -12.15 3.46
N GLN A 152 18.82 -10.90 3.49
CA GLN A 152 19.52 -10.30 2.36
C GLN A 152 20.89 -10.97 2.19
N PRO A 153 21.30 -11.32 0.96
CA PRO A 153 22.71 -11.38 0.63
C PRO A 153 23.23 -9.94 0.55
N LEU A 154 23.80 -9.43 1.66
CA LEU A 154 24.75 -8.32 1.53
C LEU A 154 25.84 -8.78 0.55
N ILE A 155 26.03 -8.04 -0.54
CA ILE A 155 27.16 -8.26 -1.46
C ILE A 155 28.42 -7.78 -0.73
N THR A 156 28.94 -8.63 0.16
CA THR A 156 30.09 -8.38 1.04
C THR A 156 31.44 -8.59 0.35
N SER A 157 31.46 -8.85 -0.96
CA SER A 157 32.69 -8.95 -1.73
C SER A 157 33.39 -7.58 -1.77
N HIS A 158 34.43 -7.43 -0.94
CA HIS A 158 35.36 -6.32 -1.03
C HIS A 158 35.84 -6.14 -2.49
N ILE A 159 36.11 -4.90 -2.89
CA ILE A 159 36.79 -4.61 -4.17
C ILE A 159 38.11 -5.39 -4.18
N PRO A 160 38.30 -6.40 -5.06
CA PRO A 160 39.56 -7.13 -5.12
C PRO A 160 40.64 -6.24 -5.71
N GLU A 161 41.89 -6.42 -5.29
CA GLU A 161 43.02 -5.85 -6.03
C GLU A 161 43.01 -6.43 -7.46
N PRO A 162 43.13 -5.60 -8.52
CA PRO A 162 42.92 -6.06 -9.89
C PRO A 162 44.00 -7.06 -10.29
N THR A 163 43.59 -8.29 -10.60
CA THR A 163 44.49 -9.35 -11.09
C THR A 163 44.98 -9.10 -12.53
N GLU A 164 44.19 -8.41 -13.36
CA GLU A 164 44.60 -7.92 -14.68
C GLU A 164 44.00 -6.54 -14.97
N LEU A 165 44.76 -5.67 -15.62
CA LEU A 165 44.29 -4.34 -16.05
C LEU A 165 43.51 -4.45 -17.36
N ILE A 166 42.33 -3.82 -17.45
CA ILE A 166 41.61 -3.67 -18.71
C ILE A 166 42.43 -2.77 -19.64
N SER A 167 43.07 -3.38 -20.64
CA SER A 167 43.78 -2.62 -21.68
C SER A 167 42.77 -1.98 -22.64
N ALA A 168 42.82 -0.66 -22.77
CA ALA A 168 41.95 0.09 -23.67
C ALA A 168 42.21 -0.30 -25.14
N THR A 169 41.22 -0.92 -25.79
CA THR A 169 41.27 -1.23 -27.22
C THR A 169 40.81 -0.05 -28.06
N VAL A 170 41.73 0.51 -28.84
CA VAL A 170 41.49 1.74 -29.63
C VAL A 170 40.85 1.41 -30.98
N SER A 171 39.57 1.76 -31.13
CA SER A 171 38.98 2.17 -32.41
C SER A 171 37.70 2.97 -32.15
N VAL A 172 37.86 4.29 -31.91
CA VAL A 172 36.75 5.24 -31.77
C VAL A 172 36.32 5.70 -33.17
N PRO A 173 35.06 5.47 -33.61
CA PRO A 173 34.53 6.12 -34.79
C PRO A 173 34.26 7.60 -34.48
N THR A 174 35.04 8.50 -35.08
CA THR A 174 34.75 9.93 -35.07
C THR A 174 33.58 10.23 -36.00
N ASP A 175 32.36 10.02 -35.53
CA ASP A 175 31.15 10.72 -35.99
C ASP A 175 30.01 10.52 -34.98
N GLN A 176 29.93 11.42 -33.99
CA GLN A 176 28.69 11.72 -33.29
C GLN A 176 28.39 13.21 -33.51
N PRO A 177 27.28 13.58 -34.17
CA PRO A 177 26.84 14.96 -34.18
C PRO A 177 26.42 15.34 -32.76
N ALA A 178 26.96 16.44 -32.25
CA ALA A 178 26.52 17.03 -31.00
C ALA A 178 25.05 17.43 -31.13
N ALA A 179 24.15 16.68 -30.48
CA ALA A 179 22.76 17.11 -30.33
C ALA A 179 22.73 18.41 -29.50
N PRO A 180 22.11 19.49 -29.98
CA PRO A 180 22.11 20.74 -29.25
C PRO A 180 21.32 20.58 -27.95
N SER A 181 21.84 21.14 -26.87
CA SER A 181 21.08 21.39 -25.64
C SER A 181 20.12 22.56 -25.88
N GLU A 182 19.12 22.34 -26.73
CA GLU A 182 17.95 23.21 -26.76
C GLU A 182 17.05 22.81 -25.60
N THR A 183 16.89 23.72 -24.65
CA THR A 183 15.79 23.68 -23.68
C THR A 183 14.49 23.96 -24.43
N VAL A 184 14.01 22.97 -25.19
CA VAL A 184 12.71 23.00 -25.84
C VAL A 184 11.67 23.21 -24.75
N SER A 185 10.91 24.29 -24.86
CA SER A 185 9.80 24.59 -23.96
C SER A 185 8.77 23.47 -24.05
N MET A 186 8.85 22.51 -23.13
CA MET A 186 7.92 21.37 -23.07
C MET A 186 6.53 21.87 -22.72
N VAL A 187 5.72 22.14 -23.75
CA VAL A 187 4.27 22.29 -23.64
C VAL A 187 3.66 20.97 -24.08
N VAL A 188 3.21 20.17 -23.10
CA VAL A 188 2.68 18.83 -23.33
C VAL A 188 1.29 18.75 -22.72
N HIS A 189 0.29 18.57 -23.59
CA HIS A 189 -1.13 18.54 -23.22
C HIS A 189 -1.62 17.13 -22.93
N ASN A 190 -2.41 17.00 -21.86
CA ASN A 190 -2.95 15.74 -21.35
C ASN A 190 -1.98 14.55 -21.43
N ILE A 191 -0.93 14.58 -20.61
CA ILE A 191 0.14 13.57 -20.53
C ILE A 191 -0.35 12.16 -20.15
N PHE A 192 -1.65 11.99 -19.86
CA PHE A 192 -2.30 10.73 -19.50
C PHE A 192 -3.12 10.11 -20.65
N ALA A 193 -3.38 10.85 -21.74
CA ALA A 193 -4.30 10.39 -22.79
C ALA A 193 -3.80 9.13 -23.53
N ALA A 194 -2.52 9.13 -23.93
CA ALA A 194 -1.94 8.10 -24.77
C ALA A 194 -1.11 7.07 -23.97
N PRO A 195 -1.20 5.77 -24.28
CA PRO A 195 -0.32 4.75 -23.72
C PRO A 195 1.12 4.95 -24.23
N ILE A 196 2.10 4.41 -23.51
CA ILE A 196 3.52 4.45 -23.92
C ILE A 196 3.75 3.64 -25.21
N SER A 197 3.01 2.55 -25.37
CA SER A 197 2.90 1.74 -26.59
C SER A 197 1.68 0.82 -26.42
N SER A 198 1.03 0.47 -27.54
CA SER A 198 -0.03 -0.54 -27.60
C SER A 198 0.47 -1.91 -28.09
N ASP A 199 1.78 -2.05 -28.30
CA ASP A 199 2.40 -3.25 -28.87
C ASP A 199 2.32 -4.42 -27.88
N PRO A 200 2.28 -5.68 -28.34
CA PRO A 200 2.49 -6.82 -27.46
C PRO A 200 3.86 -6.75 -26.76
N PRO A 201 3.97 -7.27 -25.52
CA PRO A 201 5.25 -7.67 -24.93
C PRO A 201 6.18 -8.37 -25.94
N PRO A 202 7.50 -8.11 -25.91
CA PRO A 202 8.45 -8.65 -26.89
C PRO A 202 8.37 -10.17 -27.03
N GLY A 203 8.57 -10.68 -28.25
CA GLY A 203 8.33 -12.10 -28.58
C GLY A 203 9.22 -13.12 -27.85
N ASN A 204 10.32 -12.68 -27.21
CA ASN A 204 11.18 -13.49 -26.35
C ASN A 204 10.72 -13.53 -24.87
N ILE A 205 9.66 -12.79 -24.52
CA ILE A 205 9.00 -12.87 -23.22
C ILE A 205 7.86 -13.90 -23.33
N PRO A 206 8.02 -15.12 -22.78
CA PRO A 206 7.01 -16.16 -22.86
C PRO A 206 5.73 -15.73 -22.13
N ARG A 207 4.58 -16.16 -22.65
CA ARG A 207 3.26 -15.84 -22.09
C ARG A 207 2.75 -16.99 -21.23
N ARG A 208 2.07 -16.63 -20.14
CA ARG A 208 1.33 -17.49 -19.22
C ARG A 208 -0.07 -16.90 -19.00
N ASN A 209 -1.04 -17.74 -18.70
CA ASN A 209 -2.41 -17.32 -18.35
C ASN A 209 -2.81 -17.79 -16.94
N ASP A 210 -1.83 -18.29 -16.17
CA ASP A 210 -1.98 -18.83 -14.83
C ASP A 210 -1.18 -18.00 -13.81
N HIS A 211 -1.81 -17.71 -12.68
CA HIS A 211 -1.20 -17.01 -11.55
C HIS A 211 -1.48 -17.76 -10.24
N PRO A 212 -0.51 -17.91 -9.32
CA PRO A 212 -0.72 -18.63 -8.06
C PRO A 212 -1.79 -17.99 -7.13
N ALA A 213 -1.85 -16.66 -7.06
CA ALA A 213 -2.96 -15.97 -6.38
C ALA A 213 -4.24 -16.02 -7.23
N PRO A 214 -5.35 -16.59 -6.71
CA PRO A 214 -6.60 -16.76 -7.46
C PRO A 214 -7.36 -15.43 -7.63
N ARG A 215 -8.07 -15.29 -8.76
CA ARG A 215 -8.99 -14.17 -9.03
C ARG A 215 -10.39 -14.46 -8.46
N ILE A 216 -10.65 -14.09 -7.21
CA ILE A 216 -11.92 -14.43 -6.53
C ILE A 216 -13.01 -13.40 -6.83
N GLY A 217 -14.09 -13.80 -7.51
CA GLY A 217 -15.27 -12.95 -7.71
C GLY A 217 -15.09 -11.75 -8.65
N ILE A 218 -14.00 -11.69 -9.42
CA ILE A 218 -13.73 -10.59 -10.36
C ILE A 218 -14.54 -10.80 -11.65
N GLN A 219 -15.32 -9.79 -12.07
CA GLN A 219 -16.11 -9.80 -13.30
C GLN A 219 -15.48 -8.97 -14.43
N SER A 220 -14.54 -8.07 -14.10
CA SER A 220 -13.83 -7.24 -15.09
C SER A 220 -12.85 -8.05 -15.95
N ASN A 221 -12.77 -7.66 -17.22
CA ASN A 221 -11.89 -8.25 -18.23
C ASN A 221 -10.64 -7.37 -18.45
N GLY A 222 -9.58 -7.97 -19.01
CA GLY A 222 -8.31 -7.30 -19.27
C GLY A 222 -7.37 -7.21 -18.06
N PRO A 223 -6.29 -6.42 -18.16
CA PRO A 223 -5.33 -6.21 -17.08
C PRO A 223 -5.97 -5.49 -15.87
N ILE A 224 -5.57 -5.85 -14.65
CA ILE A 224 -6.13 -5.32 -13.41
C ILE A 224 -5.00 -4.86 -12.47
N GLY A 225 -5.21 -3.72 -11.81
CA GLY A 225 -4.27 -3.16 -10.83
C GLY A 225 -4.05 -4.09 -9.63
N THR A 226 -2.78 -4.43 -9.36
CA THR A 226 -2.33 -5.41 -8.36
C THR A 226 -1.86 -4.79 -7.04
N ASN A 227 -1.67 -3.47 -7.02
CA ASN A 227 -1.16 -2.69 -5.88
C ASN A 227 -2.15 -1.57 -5.53
N LYS A 228 -3.46 -1.91 -5.50
CA LYS A 228 -4.58 -0.97 -5.34
C LYS A 228 -5.44 -1.27 -4.10
N PHE A 229 -5.99 -0.20 -3.51
CA PHE A 229 -6.72 -0.23 -2.23
C PHE A 229 -7.81 -1.32 -2.14
N TYR A 230 -8.50 -1.61 -3.26
CA TYR A 230 -9.62 -2.57 -3.31
C TYR A 230 -9.21 -4.05 -3.43
N ASN A 231 -7.92 -4.41 -3.52
CA ASN A 231 -7.52 -5.79 -3.84
C ASN A 231 -8.01 -6.82 -2.80
N ASN A 232 -8.17 -6.44 -1.54
CA ASN A 232 -8.72 -7.30 -0.49
C ASN A 232 -10.13 -7.85 -0.82
N PHE A 233 -10.91 -7.19 -1.69
CA PHE A 233 -12.22 -7.68 -2.11
C PHE A 233 -12.20 -8.89 -3.06
N PHE A 234 -11.04 -9.29 -3.56
CA PHE A 234 -10.89 -10.44 -4.45
C PHE A 234 -9.67 -11.32 -4.15
N LEU A 235 -9.07 -11.14 -2.98
CA LEU A 235 -7.99 -11.95 -2.43
C LEU A 235 -8.44 -12.65 -1.14
N GLY A 236 -7.77 -13.77 -0.83
CA GLY A 236 -7.92 -14.53 0.41
C GLY A 236 -9.37 -14.76 0.86
N SER A 237 -9.72 -14.20 2.02
CA SER A 237 -11.02 -14.35 2.67
C SER A 237 -12.14 -13.49 2.05
N GLN A 238 -11.77 -12.43 1.33
CA GLN A 238 -12.58 -11.27 0.98
C GLN A 238 -13.12 -10.45 2.18
N THR A 239 -12.61 -10.66 3.40
CA THR A 239 -13.10 -9.99 4.63
C THR A 239 -12.16 -8.92 5.19
N SER A 240 -10.92 -8.83 4.71
CA SER A 240 -9.98 -7.80 5.17
C SER A 240 -10.43 -6.39 4.77
N PRO A 241 -10.10 -5.34 5.55
CA PRO A 241 -10.54 -3.98 5.24
C PRO A 241 -9.91 -3.44 3.95
N THR A 242 -10.70 -2.69 3.20
CA THR A 242 -10.27 -1.83 2.10
C THR A 242 -10.34 -0.38 2.58
N TYR A 243 -9.29 0.40 2.35
CA TYR A 243 -9.14 1.75 2.86
C TYR A 243 -9.46 2.79 1.77
N LEU A 244 -10.55 3.52 1.92
CA LEU A 244 -10.94 4.60 0.98
C LEU A 244 -10.31 5.93 1.37
N PHE A 245 -10.07 6.09 2.67
CA PHE A 245 -9.71 7.31 3.40
C PHE A 245 -10.76 8.43 3.28
N PRO A 246 -11.29 8.95 4.41
CA PRO A 246 -10.97 8.63 5.80
C PRO A 246 -11.61 7.31 6.28
N TYR A 247 -12.58 6.78 5.53
CA TYR A 247 -13.28 5.53 5.87
C TYR A 247 -12.48 4.28 5.48
N SER A 248 -12.73 3.18 6.19
CA SER A 248 -12.47 1.82 5.72
C SER A 248 -13.78 1.03 5.59
N VAL A 249 -13.79 0.06 4.69
CA VAL A 249 -14.94 -0.80 4.39
C VAL A 249 -14.52 -2.27 4.32
N SER A 250 -15.34 -3.18 4.82
CA SER A 250 -15.06 -4.63 4.81
C SER A 250 -16.37 -5.42 4.67
N TRP A 251 -16.33 -6.54 3.94
CA TRP A 251 -17.43 -7.50 3.93
C TRP A 251 -17.37 -8.39 5.18
N ALA A 252 -18.32 -8.22 6.10
CA ALA A 252 -18.32 -8.95 7.38
C ALA A 252 -18.64 -10.44 7.24
N LYS A 253 -19.31 -10.87 6.16
CA LYS A 253 -19.55 -12.29 5.83
C LYS A 253 -20.19 -13.09 7.00
N GLY A 254 -21.11 -12.45 7.73
CA GLY A 254 -21.79 -13.02 8.90
C GLY A 254 -20.99 -12.97 10.21
N GLY A 255 -19.76 -12.45 10.20
CA GLY A 255 -18.89 -12.31 11.35
C GLY A 255 -18.86 -10.89 11.95
N GLY A 256 -17.94 -10.70 12.90
CA GLY A 256 -17.73 -9.45 13.62
C GLY A 256 -18.92 -9.03 14.51
N ALA A 257 -18.80 -7.86 15.16
CA ALA A 257 -19.72 -7.43 16.22
C ALA A 257 -21.19 -7.27 15.76
N SER A 258 -21.45 -6.99 14.48
CA SER A 258 -22.82 -6.84 13.95
C SER A 258 -23.41 -8.11 13.30
N GLY A 259 -22.62 -9.18 13.14
CA GLY A 259 -23.05 -10.43 12.48
C GLY A 259 -23.59 -10.25 11.06
N THR A 260 -23.25 -9.14 10.37
CA THR A 260 -23.90 -8.76 9.11
C THR A 260 -23.34 -9.52 7.91
N TRP A 261 -24.20 -9.80 6.93
CA TRP A 261 -23.80 -10.29 5.61
C TRP A 261 -23.48 -9.15 4.63
N GLY A 262 -23.68 -7.89 5.05
CA GLY A 262 -23.46 -6.68 4.26
C GLY A 262 -22.04 -6.12 4.35
N MET A 263 -21.88 -4.89 3.86
CA MET A 263 -20.66 -4.11 3.97
C MET A 263 -20.64 -3.34 5.28
N THR A 264 -19.51 -3.42 5.99
CA THR A 264 -19.21 -2.60 7.16
C THR A 264 -18.56 -1.29 6.75
N ILE A 265 -18.77 -0.25 7.53
CA ILE A 265 -18.17 1.08 7.38
C ILE A 265 -17.57 1.45 8.74
N SER A 266 -16.30 1.85 8.71
CA SER A 266 -15.56 2.28 9.90
C SER A 266 -14.88 3.63 9.68
N HIS A 267 -14.72 4.38 10.76
CA HIS A 267 -13.87 5.57 10.85
C HIS A 267 -13.21 5.59 12.23
N VAL A 268 -11.88 5.68 12.25
CA VAL A 268 -11.09 5.69 13.48
C VAL A 268 -10.67 7.13 13.82
N GLU A 269 -10.95 7.55 15.05
CA GLU A 269 -10.49 8.82 15.59
C GLU A 269 -9.06 8.77 16.12
N ALA A 270 -8.40 9.93 16.18
CA ALA A 270 -7.01 10.03 16.64
C ALA A 270 -6.78 9.51 18.08
N ASN A 271 -7.81 9.54 18.94
CA ASN A 271 -7.78 9.02 20.31
C ASN A 271 -8.04 7.50 20.43
N GLN A 272 -8.46 6.84 19.34
CA GLN A 272 -8.64 5.38 19.28
C GLN A 272 -7.38 4.64 18.80
N ARG A 273 -6.36 5.38 18.35
CA ARG A 273 -5.06 4.84 17.95
C ARG A 273 -4.34 4.18 19.11
N VAL A 274 -3.61 3.12 18.80
CA VAL A 274 -2.67 2.49 19.73
C VAL A 274 -1.25 2.79 19.27
N TYR A 275 -0.43 3.26 20.20
CA TYR A 275 0.99 3.54 20.00
C TYR A 275 1.81 2.40 20.59
N GLY A 276 2.87 2.00 19.87
CA GLY A 276 3.87 1.07 20.36
C GLY A 276 4.74 1.66 21.48
N GLU A 277 5.68 0.86 21.97
CA GLU A 277 6.69 1.31 22.94
C GLU A 277 7.45 2.53 22.42
N ARG A 278 7.82 3.45 23.31
CA ARG A 278 8.63 4.62 22.94
C ARG A 278 10.09 4.20 22.81
N ASP A 279 10.74 4.63 21.73
CA ASP A 279 12.19 4.46 21.58
C ASP A 279 12.93 5.28 22.64
N ALA A 280 14.01 4.70 23.18
CA ALA A 280 14.77 5.29 24.26
C ALA A 280 15.61 6.51 23.83
N ASN A 281 15.87 6.69 22.54
CA ASN A 281 16.69 7.80 22.01
C ASN A 281 15.82 8.94 21.50
N SER A 282 14.78 8.65 20.70
CA SER A 282 13.90 9.69 20.13
C SER A 282 12.74 10.08 21.05
N GLY A 283 12.36 9.20 22.00
CA GLY A 283 11.15 9.35 22.81
C GLY A 283 9.84 9.17 22.03
N ALA A 284 9.90 8.94 20.71
CA ALA A 284 8.74 8.69 19.87
C ALA A 284 8.31 7.22 19.91
N ALA A 285 7.03 6.96 19.67
CA ALA A 285 6.47 5.62 19.60
C ALA A 285 7.03 4.87 18.38
N ARG A 286 7.39 3.60 18.54
CA ARG A 286 7.93 2.78 17.45
C ARG A 286 6.92 2.49 16.34
N TYR A 287 5.64 2.41 16.67
CA TYR A 287 4.56 2.34 15.68
C TYR A 287 3.34 3.12 16.16
N TYR A 288 2.43 3.39 15.25
CA TYR A 288 1.03 3.60 15.59
C TYR A 288 0.12 2.85 14.63
N ILE A 289 -0.98 2.33 15.17
CA ILE A 289 -1.94 1.50 14.45
C ILE A 289 -3.37 1.89 14.81
N ASN A 290 -4.26 1.79 13.82
CA ASN A 290 -5.68 2.07 13.96
C ASN A 290 -6.44 0.73 14.15
N PRO A 291 -7.37 0.62 15.12
CA PRO A 291 -8.12 -0.61 15.37
C PRO A 291 -9.03 -1.00 14.18
N ILE A 292 -8.94 -2.26 13.78
CA ILE A 292 -9.75 -2.86 12.71
C ILE A 292 -10.93 -3.65 13.28
N GLY A 293 -11.99 -3.85 12.50
CA GLY A 293 -13.18 -4.62 12.91
C GLY A 293 -14.25 -3.83 13.68
N ILE A 294 -14.12 -2.50 13.79
CA ILE A 294 -15.19 -1.64 14.33
C ILE A 294 -16.31 -1.53 13.28
N HIS A 295 -17.48 -2.09 13.57
CA HIS A 295 -18.65 -2.06 12.69
C HIS A 295 -19.51 -0.82 13.00
N SER A 296 -19.02 0.39 12.67
CA SER A 296 -19.67 1.65 13.05
C SER A 296 -21.09 1.75 12.46
N VAL A 297 -21.19 1.66 11.13
CA VAL A 297 -22.45 1.52 10.40
C VAL A 297 -22.26 0.39 9.37
N CYS A 298 -23.29 -0.41 9.14
CA CYS A 298 -23.27 -1.48 8.15
C CYS A 298 -24.48 -1.36 7.23
N LEU A 299 -24.26 -1.52 5.93
CA LEU A 299 -25.30 -1.51 4.90
C LEU A 299 -25.44 -2.91 4.32
N SER A 300 -26.64 -3.47 4.46
CA SER A 300 -26.97 -4.84 4.06
C SER A 300 -28.35 -4.90 3.42
N ALA A 301 -28.76 -6.09 2.99
CA ALA A 301 -30.09 -6.37 2.46
C ALA A 301 -30.62 -7.68 3.05
N LYS A 302 -31.93 -7.77 3.25
CA LYS A 302 -32.58 -8.94 3.89
C LYS A 302 -32.39 -10.25 3.12
N GLU A 303 -32.10 -10.14 1.83
CA GLU A 303 -31.81 -11.25 0.92
C GLU A 303 -30.40 -11.86 1.14
N LEU A 304 -29.52 -11.18 1.89
CA LEU A 304 -28.16 -11.64 2.17
C LEU A 304 -28.13 -12.59 3.38
N GLY A 305 -27.41 -13.70 3.24
CA GLY A 305 -27.25 -14.74 4.25
C GLY A 305 -26.01 -15.61 4.00
N PRO A 306 -25.93 -16.84 4.54
CA PRO A 306 -24.77 -17.73 4.37
C PRO A 306 -24.38 -18.06 2.92
N GLY A 307 -25.30 -17.92 1.96
CA GLY A 307 -25.01 -18.07 0.52
C GLY A 307 -24.40 -16.85 -0.15
N THR A 308 -24.20 -15.74 0.58
CA THR A 308 -23.77 -14.45 0.00
C THR A 308 -22.42 -14.57 -0.69
N THR A 309 -22.34 -14.05 -1.92
CA THR A 309 -21.10 -13.93 -2.68
C THR A 309 -20.80 -12.48 -3.01
N LEU A 310 -19.54 -12.08 -2.80
CA LEU A 310 -19.03 -10.78 -3.22
C LEU A 310 -18.41 -10.88 -4.62
N THR A 311 -18.79 -9.95 -5.51
CA THR A 311 -18.17 -9.78 -6.82
C THR A 311 -17.69 -8.36 -7.04
N SER A 312 -16.55 -8.18 -7.69
CA SER A 312 -15.99 -6.86 -8.05
C SER A 312 -16.00 -6.66 -9.56
N ASP A 313 -16.41 -5.49 -10.02
CA ASP A 313 -16.41 -5.09 -11.43
C ASP A 313 -16.03 -3.60 -11.62
N SER A 314 -15.90 -3.15 -12.87
CA SER A 314 -15.56 -1.77 -13.25
C SER A 314 -14.33 -1.22 -12.50
N VAL A 315 -13.35 -2.08 -12.25
CA VAL A 315 -12.14 -1.73 -11.49
C VAL A 315 -11.22 -0.84 -12.33
N THR A 316 -10.72 0.23 -11.72
CA THR A 316 -9.78 1.21 -12.31
C THR A 316 -8.61 1.42 -11.35
N ASP A 317 -7.71 2.35 -11.64
CA ASP A 317 -6.63 2.72 -10.73
C ASP A 317 -7.10 3.47 -9.46
N LEU A 318 -8.28 4.09 -9.48
CA LEU A 318 -8.82 4.94 -8.39
C LEU A 318 -10.25 4.56 -7.94
N SER A 319 -10.89 3.55 -8.56
CA SER A 319 -12.24 3.09 -8.19
C SER A 319 -12.52 1.60 -8.44
N ALA A 320 -13.54 1.07 -7.77
CA ALA A 320 -14.08 -0.27 -7.99
C ALA A 320 -15.58 -0.34 -7.68
N LEU A 321 -16.34 -1.16 -8.40
CA LEU A 321 -17.74 -1.47 -8.09
C LEU A 321 -17.84 -2.84 -7.40
N VAL A 322 -18.08 -2.83 -6.09
CA VAL A 322 -18.27 -4.05 -5.30
C VAL A 322 -19.76 -4.39 -5.20
N SER A 323 -20.13 -5.65 -5.38
CA SER A 323 -21.53 -6.10 -5.36
C SER A 323 -21.72 -7.29 -4.44
N LEU A 324 -22.73 -7.26 -3.58
CA LEU A 324 -23.13 -8.41 -2.75
C LEU A 324 -24.40 -9.05 -3.34
N ARG A 325 -24.32 -10.36 -3.57
CA ARG A 325 -25.38 -11.16 -4.20
C ARG A 325 -25.79 -12.26 -3.23
N ALA A 326 -27.08 -12.57 -3.13
CA ALA A 326 -27.60 -13.62 -2.24
C ALA A 326 -27.06 -15.04 -2.59
N SER A 327 -26.60 -15.22 -3.83
CA SER A 327 -25.80 -16.36 -4.31
C SER A 327 -25.03 -15.94 -5.57
N ALA A 328 -24.07 -16.75 -6.02
CA ALA A 328 -23.20 -16.44 -7.16
C ALA A 328 -23.96 -16.02 -8.44
N ASN A 329 -25.13 -16.63 -8.70
CA ASN A 329 -25.94 -16.39 -9.89
C ASN A 329 -27.07 -15.37 -9.67
N ALA A 330 -27.23 -14.84 -8.45
CA ALA A 330 -28.26 -13.85 -8.16
C ALA A 330 -27.87 -12.48 -8.71
N GLN A 331 -28.87 -11.65 -9.01
CA GLN A 331 -28.65 -10.22 -9.20
C GLN A 331 -28.09 -9.58 -7.91
N PRO A 332 -27.34 -8.48 -7.99
CA PRO A 332 -26.87 -7.78 -6.81
C PRO A 332 -28.06 -7.32 -5.96
N ALA A 333 -28.07 -7.69 -4.67
CA ALA A 333 -29.04 -7.15 -3.73
C ALA A 333 -28.66 -5.70 -3.35
N ILE A 334 -27.36 -5.41 -3.37
CA ILE A 334 -26.73 -4.14 -3.01
C ILE A 334 -25.39 -4.01 -3.75
N GLN A 335 -25.07 -2.80 -4.21
CA GLN A 335 -23.79 -2.47 -4.86
C GLN A 335 -23.14 -1.24 -4.24
N PHE A 336 -21.81 -1.19 -4.24
CA PHE A 336 -20.99 -0.17 -3.62
C PHE A 336 -20.00 0.37 -4.66
N PRO A 337 -20.29 1.53 -5.29
CA PRO A 337 -19.29 2.27 -6.03
C PRO A 337 -18.29 2.88 -5.05
N LEU A 338 -17.08 2.33 -5.04
CA LEU A 338 -15.98 2.75 -4.17
C LEU A 338 -15.01 3.61 -4.97
N VAL A 339 -14.70 4.79 -4.45
CA VAL A 339 -13.69 5.71 -4.99
C VAL A 339 -12.84 6.18 -3.82
N GLN A 340 -11.53 6.29 -4.00
CA GLN A 340 -10.67 6.89 -2.96
C GLN A 340 -11.12 8.33 -2.65
N GLY A 341 -11.05 8.70 -1.38
CA GLY A 341 -11.59 9.97 -0.90
C GLY A 341 -13.11 10.03 -0.83
N ALA A 342 -13.84 8.92 -0.85
CA ALA A 342 -15.30 8.92 -0.78
C ALA A 342 -15.85 9.78 0.39
N GLY A 343 -16.55 10.90 0.08
CA GLY A 343 -17.20 11.74 1.09
C GLY A 343 -18.37 11.04 1.79
N PHE A 344 -19.06 10.18 1.05
CA PHE A 344 -20.07 9.24 1.54
C PHE A 344 -19.70 7.82 1.10
N VAL A 345 -19.86 6.83 1.98
CA VAL A 345 -19.99 5.44 1.50
C VAL A 345 -21.40 5.28 0.96
N THR A 346 -21.52 4.90 -0.32
CA THR A 346 -22.80 4.81 -1.03
C THR A 346 -23.15 3.35 -1.33
N ALA A 347 -24.39 2.97 -1.03
CA ALA A 347 -25.01 1.72 -1.40
C ALA A 347 -26.12 1.96 -2.43
N VAL A 348 -26.08 1.25 -3.55
CA VAL A 348 -27.11 1.25 -4.60
C VAL A 348 -27.99 0.02 -4.43
N TYR A 349 -29.30 0.20 -4.35
CA TYR A 349 -30.29 -0.86 -4.26
C TYR A 349 -31.18 -0.87 -5.52
N ASN A 350 -31.46 -2.06 -6.05
CA ASN A 350 -32.35 -2.28 -7.18
C ASN A 350 -33.47 -3.28 -6.83
N GLY A 351 -34.09 -3.10 -5.66
CA GLY A 351 -35.19 -3.92 -5.16
C GLY A 351 -34.87 -4.87 -4.01
N GLY A 352 -33.62 -4.90 -3.50
CA GLY A 352 -33.33 -5.52 -2.20
C GLY A 352 -33.97 -4.74 -1.06
N GLN A 353 -34.28 -5.39 0.07
CA GLN A 353 -34.84 -4.75 1.27
C GLN A 353 -33.72 -4.27 2.21
N PRO A 354 -33.46 -2.94 2.35
CA PRO A 354 -32.34 -2.44 3.14
C PRO A 354 -32.38 -2.81 4.62
N LEU A 355 -31.21 -3.18 5.14
CA LEU A 355 -30.92 -3.26 6.57
C LEU A 355 -29.77 -2.29 6.89
N VAL A 356 -29.98 -1.40 7.85
CA VAL A 356 -28.94 -0.56 8.44
C VAL A 356 -28.62 -1.15 9.81
N GLN A 357 -27.39 -1.60 10.00
CA GLN A 357 -26.95 -2.28 11.22
C GLN A 357 -25.74 -1.57 11.84
N THR A 358 -25.42 -1.90 13.09
CA THR A 358 -24.21 -1.44 13.77
C THR A 358 -23.73 -2.49 14.77
N GLY A 359 -22.42 -2.60 14.97
CA GLY A 359 -21.82 -3.38 16.07
C GLY A 359 -21.49 -2.52 17.29
N VAL A 360 -21.58 -1.19 17.17
CA VAL A 360 -21.38 -0.21 18.25
C VAL A 360 -22.66 0.00 19.06
N PHE A 361 -23.81 -0.37 18.48
CA PHE A 361 -25.18 -0.08 18.92
C PHE A 361 -25.62 1.38 18.74
N PHE A 362 -26.87 1.54 18.32
CA PHE A 362 -27.59 2.79 18.29
C PHE A 362 -27.91 3.22 19.73
N LYS A 363 -27.69 4.50 20.00
CA LYS A 363 -28.23 5.24 21.14
C LYS A 363 -29.55 5.92 20.77
N THR A 364 -29.61 6.53 19.59
CA THR A 364 -30.85 7.05 18.98
C THR A 364 -30.83 6.92 17.46
N VAL A 365 -32.02 6.76 16.87
CA VAL A 365 -32.25 6.87 15.43
C VAL A 365 -33.35 7.91 15.21
N THR A 366 -33.02 9.03 14.59
CA THR A 366 -33.95 10.15 14.39
C THR A 366 -34.23 10.35 12.91
N LYS A 367 -35.50 10.32 12.50
CA LYS A 367 -35.90 10.74 11.16
C LYS A 367 -36.01 12.26 11.15
N SER A 368 -35.07 12.89 10.43
CA SER A 368 -34.92 14.34 10.38
C SER A 368 -35.78 14.95 9.27
N ALA A 369 -35.89 16.28 9.24
CA ALA A 369 -36.40 16.98 8.07
C ALA A 369 -35.59 16.60 6.81
N LYS A 370 -36.24 16.58 5.64
CA LYS A 370 -35.59 16.22 4.38
C LYS A 370 -34.52 17.26 4.03
N ALA A 371 -33.31 16.81 3.71
CA ALA A 371 -32.24 17.70 3.22
C ALA A 371 -32.55 18.26 1.82
N LYS A 372 -33.21 17.44 0.99
CA LYS A 372 -33.63 17.76 -0.39
C LYS A 372 -34.92 17.04 -0.72
N ASP A 373 -35.65 17.55 -1.71
CA ASP A 373 -36.80 16.85 -2.29
C ASP A 373 -36.40 15.45 -2.79
N GLY A 374 -37.19 14.46 -2.41
CA GLY A 374 -36.95 13.05 -2.73
C GLY A 374 -35.82 12.37 -1.93
N VAL A 375 -35.20 13.05 -0.95
CA VAL A 375 -34.16 12.49 -0.08
C VAL A 375 -34.66 12.38 1.37
N GLU A 376 -34.85 11.16 1.86
CA GLU A 376 -35.11 10.91 3.27
C GLU A 376 -33.80 10.99 4.08
N LYS A 377 -33.85 11.60 5.27
CA LYS A 377 -32.67 11.81 6.13
C LYS A 377 -32.88 11.17 7.49
N TYR A 378 -31.92 10.37 7.92
CA TYR A 378 -31.85 9.81 9.26
C TYR A 378 -30.53 10.18 9.92
N LYS A 379 -30.57 10.39 11.24
CA LYS A 379 -29.41 10.66 12.08
C LYS A 379 -29.28 9.56 13.11
N LEU A 380 -28.15 8.85 13.07
CA LEU A 380 -27.78 7.78 13.98
C LEU A 380 -26.80 8.36 15.01
N HIS A 381 -27.15 8.34 16.28
CA HIS A 381 -26.16 8.53 17.35
C HIS A 381 -25.85 7.15 17.91
N LEU A 382 -24.58 6.80 18.01
CA LEU A 382 -24.11 5.48 18.48
C LEU A 382 -23.64 5.57 19.94
N GLU A 383 -23.48 4.42 20.61
CA GLU A 383 -23.06 4.40 22.02
C GLU A 383 -21.59 4.81 22.25
N ASP A 384 -20.75 4.82 21.22
CA ASP A 384 -19.41 5.45 21.28
C ASP A 384 -19.46 6.99 21.24
N GLY A 385 -20.66 7.59 21.17
CA GLY A 385 -20.89 9.02 21.06
C GLY A 385 -20.75 9.58 19.64
N SER A 386 -20.41 8.75 18.65
CA SER A 386 -20.31 9.19 17.26
C SER A 386 -21.68 9.42 16.63
N THR A 387 -21.72 10.35 15.67
CA THR A 387 -22.92 10.70 14.91
C THR A 387 -22.71 10.38 13.43
N TRP A 388 -23.67 9.67 12.85
CA TRP A 388 -23.67 9.27 11.45
C TRP A 388 -24.97 9.71 10.77
N LEU A 389 -24.85 10.23 9.55
CA LEU A 389 -25.95 10.68 8.73
C LEU A 389 -26.23 9.64 7.65
N VAL A 390 -27.50 9.33 7.44
CA VAL A 390 -27.98 8.42 6.41
C VAL A 390 -28.93 9.17 5.49
N TYR A 391 -28.57 9.27 4.22
CA TYR A 391 -29.38 9.91 3.18
C TYR A 391 -29.89 8.86 2.20
N ALA A 392 -31.19 8.80 1.98
CA ALA A 392 -31.81 7.85 1.07
C ALA A 392 -32.54 8.57 -0.07
N TYR A 393 -31.94 8.57 -1.25
CA TYR A 393 -32.55 9.10 -2.47
C TYR A 393 -33.21 7.96 -3.25
N HIS A 394 -34.54 7.92 -3.22
CA HIS A 394 -35.32 6.96 -4.00
C HIS A 394 -35.38 7.36 -5.49
N THR A 395 -35.40 6.37 -6.38
CA THR A 395 -35.58 6.55 -7.83
C THR A 395 -36.85 5.87 -8.35
N ARG A 396 -37.41 4.92 -7.59
CA ARG A 396 -38.66 4.22 -7.92
C ARG A 396 -39.31 3.65 -6.65
N GLY A 397 -40.63 3.56 -6.65
CA GLY A 397 -41.40 2.98 -5.53
C GLY A 397 -41.45 3.93 -4.34
N ASP A 398 -41.70 3.38 -3.16
CA ASP A 398 -41.82 4.16 -1.94
C ASP A 398 -40.45 4.69 -1.46
N ALA A 399 -40.47 5.84 -0.79
CA ALA A 399 -39.29 6.40 -0.14
C ALA A 399 -38.84 5.52 1.04
N LEU A 400 -37.55 5.54 1.39
CA LEU A 400 -37.01 4.68 2.46
C LEU A 400 -37.68 5.00 3.81
N ASN A 401 -38.34 3.99 4.38
CA ASN A 401 -38.92 4.04 5.71
C ASN A 401 -38.27 2.98 6.61
N LEU A 402 -37.40 3.41 7.53
CA LEU A 402 -36.70 2.54 8.46
C LEU A 402 -37.52 2.35 9.75
N GLN A 403 -37.76 1.10 10.14
CA GLN A 403 -38.23 0.71 11.45
C GLN A 403 -37.06 0.21 12.29
N VAL A 404 -36.82 0.82 13.45
CA VAL A 404 -35.83 0.33 14.39
C VAL A 404 -36.37 -0.93 15.07
N VAL A 405 -35.66 -2.05 14.91
CA VAL A 405 -36.05 -3.37 15.43
C VAL A 405 -35.42 -3.61 16.81
N ASN A 406 -34.16 -3.20 16.98
CA ASN A 406 -33.43 -3.21 18.24
C ASN A 406 -32.26 -2.21 18.14
N ASN A 407 -31.42 -2.14 19.19
CA ASN A 407 -30.25 -1.27 19.23
C ASN A 407 -29.15 -1.63 18.20
N GLY A 408 -29.19 -2.76 17.51
CA GLY A 408 -28.24 -3.15 16.45
C GLY A 408 -28.80 -3.13 15.03
N LEU A 409 -30.11 -2.95 14.83
CA LEU A 409 -30.79 -3.12 13.54
C LEU A 409 -31.95 -2.14 13.33
N ALA A 410 -31.86 -1.38 12.24
CA ALA A 410 -32.99 -0.67 11.62
C ALA A 410 -33.26 -1.26 10.22
N GLN A 411 -34.49 -1.68 9.98
CA GLN A 411 -34.90 -2.40 8.77
C GLN A 411 -35.89 -1.56 7.96
N SER A 412 -35.73 -1.53 6.63
CA SER A 412 -36.71 -0.92 5.73
C SER A 412 -38.04 -1.68 5.78
N THR A 413 -39.18 -0.98 5.74
CA THR A 413 -40.51 -1.63 5.64
C THR A 413 -40.73 -2.43 4.36
N GLY A 414 -39.94 -2.18 3.31
CA GLY A 414 -40.07 -2.86 2.02
C GLY A 414 -38.79 -2.82 1.16
N PRO A 415 -38.85 -3.39 -0.07
CA PRO A 415 -37.76 -3.29 -1.05
C PRO A 415 -37.53 -1.82 -1.47
N PHE A 416 -36.28 -1.49 -1.80
CA PHE A 416 -35.87 -0.12 -2.13
C PHE A 416 -35.20 -0.03 -3.50
N TRP A 417 -35.51 1.04 -4.25
CA TRP A 417 -34.84 1.38 -5.51
C TRP A 417 -34.28 2.80 -5.42
N GLY A 418 -32.96 2.91 -5.46
CA GLY A 418 -32.28 4.17 -5.24
C GLY A 418 -30.93 3.97 -4.54
N ILE A 419 -30.47 5.00 -3.84
CA ILE A 419 -29.21 4.96 -3.09
C ILE A 419 -29.42 5.26 -1.61
N ILE A 420 -28.59 4.65 -0.78
CA ILE A 420 -28.39 5.00 0.64
C ILE A 420 -26.94 5.44 0.79
N GLN A 421 -26.73 6.66 1.29
CA GLN A 421 -25.42 7.25 1.52
C GLN A 421 -25.18 7.42 3.02
N VAL A 422 -24.00 7.04 3.50
CA VAL A 422 -23.59 7.14 4.90
C VAL A 422 -22.35 8.02 5.02
N ALA A 423 -22.39 8.97 5.96
CA ALA A 423 -21.23 9.78 6.34
C ALA A 423 -21.20 10.03 7.85
N LYS A 424 -19.99 10.15 8.42
CA LYS A 424 -19.79 10.57 9.81
C LYS A 424 -19.87 12.09 9.89
N ALA A 425 -20.59 12.63 10.86
CA ALA A 425 -20.69 14.06 11.11
C ALA A 425 -20.17 14.40 12.52
N SER A 426 -19.25 15.35 12.59
CA SER A 426 -18.71 15.86 13.87
C SER A 426 -19.70 16.77 14.61
N ASP A 427 -20.54 17.48 13.86
CA ASP A 427 -21.37 18.58 14.34
C ASP A 427 -22.45 18.96 13.31
N ALA A 428 -23.24 20.00 13.63
CA ALA A 428 -24.31 20.50 12.78
C ALA A 428 -23.84 21.29 11.53
N GLU A 429 -22.61 21.81 11.50
CA GLU A 429 -22.07 22.44 10.28
C GLU A 429 -21.65 21.36 9.26
N ALA A 430 -21.08 20.25 9.74
CA ALA A 430 -20.82 19.09 8.90
C ALA A 430 -22.12 18.52 8.29
N GLU A 431 -23.18 18.45 9.09
CA GLU A 431 -24.51 18.05 8.63
C GLU A 431 -25.05 18.95 7.49
N LYS A 432 -24.92 20.28 7.59
CA LYS A 432 -25.31 21.21 6.51
C LYS A 432 -24.50 21.01 5.23
N VAL A 433 -23.22 20.68 5.33
CA VAL A 433 -22.35 20.42 4.17
C VAL A 433 -22.76 19.11 3.49
N TYR A 434 -23.05 18.07 4.26
CA TYR A 434 -23.57 16.81 3.71
C TYR A 434 -24.98 16.96 3.11
N ASP A 435 -25.85 17.78 3.71
CA ASP A 435 -27.16 18.12 3.15
C ASP A 435 -27.05 18.78 1.76
N GLN A 436 -26.01 19.59 1.51
CA GLN A 436 -25.76 20.19 0.19
C GLN A 436 -25.32 19.17 -0.86
N ALA A 437 -24.59 18.12 -0.47
CA ALA A 437 -24.02 17.14 -1.39
C ALA A 437 -24.84 15.85 -1.58
N CYS A 438 -25.74 15.54 -0.63
CA CYS A 438 -26.49 14.27 -0.63
C CYS A 438 -27.30 14.03 -1.91
N GLY A 439 -27.49 12.77 -2.26
CA GLY A 439 -28.11 12.31 -3.50
C GLY A 439 -27.13 12.08 -4.64
N THR A 440 -25.85 12.50 -4.51
CA THR A 440 -24.82 12.37 -5.55
C THR A 440 -23.57 11.66 -5.03
N TYR A 441 -22.95 10.85 -5.88
CA TYR A 441 -21.74 10.09 -5.56
C TYR A 441 -20.83 9.95 -6.79
N ALA A 442 -19.52 9.79 -6.55
CA ALA A 442 -18.56 9.42 -7.58
C ALA A 442 -18.62 7.92 -7.88
N VAL A 443 -18.36 7.55 -9.13
CA VAL A 443 -18.19 6.16 -9.60
C VAL A 443 -16.81 5.90 -10.22
N GLY A 444 -16.02 6.95 -10.40
CA GLY A 444 -14.66 6.88 -10.90
C GLY A 444 -14.03 8.26 -11.03
N VAL A 445 -12.73 8.27 -11.32
CA VAL A 445 -11.94 9.47 -11.55
C VAL A 445 -11.40 9.43 -12.98
N ASP A 446 -11.51 10.54 -13.68
CA ASP A 446 -10.83 10.77 -14.96
C ASP A 446 -9.61 11.64 -14.70
N LEU A 447 -8.42 11.03 -14.82
CA LEU A 447 -7.14 11.70 -14.62
C LEU A 447 -6.71 12.44 -15.90
N SER A 448 -6.29 13.69 -15.74
CA SER A 448 -5.69 14.47 -16.84
C SER A 448 -4.63 15.43 -16.28
N GLY A 449 -3.77 15.95 -17.14
CA GLY A 449 -2.78 16.94 -16.72
C GLY A 449 -1.86 17.43 -17.83
N ASP A 450 -1.41 18.67 -17.66
CA ASP A 450 -0.64 19.44 -18.61
C ASP A 450 0.71 19.81 -17.99
N VAL A 451 1.77 19.82 -18.79
CA VAL A 451 3.07 20.34 -18.40
C VAL A 451 3.45 21.48 -19.33
N ASN A 452 3.87 22.61 -18.76
CA ASN A 452 4.38 23.78 -19.46
C ASN A 452 5.67 24.25 -18.78
N GLY A 453 6.82 23.80 -19.30
CA GLY A 453 8.12 24.03 -18.70
C GLY A 453 8.18 23.51 -17.26
N LYS A 454 8.40 24.41 -16.30
CA LYS A 454 8.42 24.07 -14.87
C LYS A 454 7.04 23.93 -14.23
N MET A 455 5.95 24.34 -14.89
CA MET A 455 4.61 24.22 -14.31
C MET A 455 3.96 22.90 -14.73
N GLY A 456 3.57 22.09 -13.76
CA GLY A 456 2.71 20.93 -13.93
C GLY A 456 1.32 21.18 -13.36
N VAL A 457 0.28 20.78 -14.07
CA VAL A 457 -1.10 20.82 -13.57
C VAL A 457 -1.72 19.45 -13.77
N TYR A 458 -2.32 18.88 -12.74
CA TYR A 458 -3.05 17.61 -12.83
C TYR A 458 -4.43 17.72 -12.19
N ARG A 459 -5.38 16.96 -12.71
CA ARG A 459 -6.80 17.12 -12.40
C ARG A 459 -7.49 15.78 -12.21
N PHE A 460 -8.36 15.73 -11.21
CA PHE A 460 -9.31 14.65 -11.01
C PHE A 460 -10.68 15.14 -11.47
N GLY A 461 -11.24 14.58 -12.54
CA GLY A 461 -12.64 14.74 -12.91
C GLY A 461 -13.47 13.63 -12.28
N PHE A 462 -14.43 13.94 -11.42
CA PHE A 462 -15.24 12.91 -10.77
C PHE A 462 -16.43 12.53 -11.65
N ARG A 463 -16.37 11.34 -12.26
CA ARG A 463 -17.54 10.74 -12.92
C ARG A 463 -18.58 10.46 -11.85
N LYS A 464 -19.76 11.06 -11.96
CA LYS A 464 -20.80 11.03 -10.92
C LYS A 464 -22.12 10.44 -11.38
N GLN A 465 -22.91 9.96 -10.42
CA GLN A 465 -24.28 9.47 -10.61
C GLN A 465 -25.20 10.00 -9.50
N GLY A 466 -26.52 9.79 -9.67
CA GLY A 466 -27.54 10.26 -8.74
C GLY A 466 -28.10 11.64 -9.12
N MET A 467 -28.21 12.55 -8.15
CA MET A 467 -28.81 13.88 -8.31
C MET A 467 -27.82 14.89 -8.90
N TYR A 468 -27.50 14.76 -10.20
CA TYR A 468 -26.46 15.50 -10.94
C TYR A 468 -26.32 17.02 -10.70
N GLN A 469 -27.36 17.72 -10.22
CA GLN A 469 -27.30 19.14 -9.82
C GLN A 469 -26.51 19.39 -8.53
N SER A 470 -26.27 18.35 -7.71
CA SER A 470 -25.46 18.44 -6.49
C SER A 470 -23.98 18.25 -6.80
N PRO A 471 -23.06 18.93 -6.09
CA PRO A 471 -21.63 18.67 -6.20
C PRO A 471 -21.28 17.29 -5.65
N VAL A 472 -20.23 16.66 -6.18
CA VAL A 472 -19.62 15.50 -5.53
C VAL A 472 -18.92 15.94 -4.24
N ALA A 473 -19.09 15.16 -3.16
CA ALA A 473 -18.34 15.32 -1.92
C ALA A 473 -17.17 14.31 -1.88
N GLN A 474 -15.94 14.80 -1.86
CA GLN A 474 -14.72 14.00 -1.80
C GLN A 474 -13.74 14.56 -0.75
N PHE A 475 -13.05 13.70 -0.01
CA PHE A 475 -12.04 14.04 0.99
C PHE A 475 -10.66 14.18 0.36
N ALA A 476 -10.04 15.34 0.51
CA ALA A 476 -8.69 15.63 0.05
C ALA A 476 -7.66 15.41 1.17
N LEU A 477 -6.58 14.69 0.88
CA LEU A 477 -5.43 14.53 1.78
C LEU A 477 -4.60 15.82 1.89
N PRO A 478 -3.78 16.00 2.95
CA PRO A 478 -2.95 17.19 3.13
C PRO A 478 -2.10 17.61 1.93
N HIS A 479 -1.53 16.67 1.17
CA HIS A 479 -0.71 17.01 0.01
C HIS A 479 -1.54 17.61 -1.15
N HIS A 480 -2.78 17.14 -1.37
CA HIS A 480 -3.73 17.76 -2.31
C HIS A 480 -4.07 19.19 -1.92
N LEU A 481 -4.37 19.44 -0.64
CA LEU A 481 -4.74 20.79 -0.16
C LEU A 481 -3.61 21.81 -0.38
N SER A 482 -2.36 21.37 -0.21
CA SER A 482 -1.17 22.17 -0.49
C SER A 482 -0.84 22.34 -1.98
N SER A 483 -1.51 21.60 -2.88
CA SER A 483 -1.33 21.71 -4.33
C SER A 483 -2.53 22.34 -5.06
N PHE A 484 -3.71 22.42 -4.44
CA PHE A 484 -4.90 22.99 -5.06
C PHE A 484 -4.69 24.41 -5.61
N ASP A 485 -5.24 24.65 -6.80
CA ASP A 485 -5.45 26.00 -7.32
C ASP A 485 -6.51 26.76 -6.50
N ASP A 486 -6.61 28.07 -6.69
CA ASP A 486 -7.56 28.88 -5.91
C ASP A 486 -9.03 28.50 -6.16
N GLY A 487 -9.35 28.01 -7.37
CA GLY A 487 -10.67 27.51 -7.72
C GLY A 487 -11.08 26.28 -6.90
N THR A 488 -10.20 25.29 -6.79
CA THR A 488 -10.42 24.07 -6.00
C THR A 488 -10.32 24.35 -4.50
N ARG A 489 -9.36 25.19 -4.07
CA ARG A 489 -9.19 25.62 -2.68
C ARG A 489 -10.45 26.33 -2.15
N GLY A 490 -11.11 27.13 -2.99
CA GLY A 490 -12.41 27.74 -2.68
C GLY A 490 -13.60 26.78 -2.55
N LYS A 491 -13.41 25.47 -2.76
CA LYS A 491 -14.41 24.40 -2.58
C LYS A 491 -14.13 23.51 -1.37
N VAL A 492 -13.01 23.71 -0.67
CA VAL A 492 -12.70 23.03 0.60
C VAL A 492 -13.67 23.52 1.68
N THR A 493 -14.26 22.60 2.42
CA THR A 493 -15.24 22.90 3.47
C THR A 493 -14.63 22.80 4.86
N VAL A 494 -15.43 23.12 5.89
CA VAL A 494 -15.05 22.96 7.30
C VAL A 494 -14.99 21.48 7.75
N VAL A 495 -15.58 20.57 6.98
CA VAL A 495 -15.67 19.15 7.35
C VAL A 495 -14.32 18.48 7.17
N LYS A 496 -13.82 17.86 8.22
CA LYS A 496 -12.56 17.12 8.23
C LYS A 496 -12.71 15.85 9.05
N LEU A 497 -12.01 14.80 8.63
CA LEU A 497 -11.99 13.51 9.32
C LEU A 497 -10.55 13.00 9.36
N GLN A 498 -10.22 12.31 10.46
CA GLN A 498 -8.91 11.70 10.64
C GLN A 498 -8.76 10.53 9.67
N THR A 499 -7.74 10.55 8.81
CA THR A 499 -7.34 9.34 8.06
C THR A 499 -6.48 8.43 8.95
N PRO A 500 -6.42 7.12 8.68
CA PRO A 500 -5.55 6.22 9.42
C PRO A 500 -4.08 6.68 9.48
N THR A 501 -3.44 6.99 8.33
CA THR A 501 -1.98 7.21 8.24
C THR A 501 -1.52 8.46 7.48
N LYS A 502 -2.42 9.38 7.06
CA LYS A 502 -2.09 10.57 6.23
C LYS A 502 -2.61 11.89 6.82
N GLY A 503 -2.76 11.97 8.15
CA GLY A 503 -3.27 13.15 8.85
C GLY A 503 -4.77 13.41 8.65
N MET A 504 -5.21 14.65 8.85
CA MET A 504 -6.60 15.06 8.64
C MET A 504 -6.89 15.24 7.13
N ALA A 505 -7.91 14.57 6.62
CA ALA A 505 -8.47 14.83 5.29
C ALA A 505 -9.63 15.83 5.39
N TYR A 506 -9.81 16.66 4.37
CA TYR A 506 -10.80 17.74 4.35
C TYR A 506 -11.78 17.54 3.19
N LEU A 507 -13.07 17.68 3.46
CA LEU A 507 -14.11 17.45 2.46
C LEU A 507 -14.18 18.65 1.49
N VAL A 508 -14.19 18.35 0.20
CA VAL A 508 -14.29 19.30 -0.91
C VAL A 508 -15.59 19.02 -1.66
N LEU A 509 -16.37 20.06 -1.92
CA LEU A 509 -17.61 19.97 -2.72
C LEU A 509 -17.35 20.46 -4.15
N ALA A 510 -16.90 19.56 -5.02
CA ALA A 510 -16.57 19.86 -6.41
C ALA A 510 -16.66 18.63 -7.31
N ASP A 511 -17.11 18.84 -8.56
CA ASP A 511 -17.12 17.79 -9.59
C ASP A 511 -15.73 17.55 -10.21
N SER A 512 -14.76 18.43 -9.96
CA SER A 512 -13.36 18.23 -10.29
C SER A 512 -12.42 18.97 -9.32
N TRP A 513 -11.19 18.47 -9.22
CA TRP A 513 -10.08 19.14 -8.53
C TRP A 513 -8.97 19.48 -9.53
N THR A 514 -8.31 20.62 -9.31
CA THR A 514 -7.09 21.01 -10.02
C THR A 514 -5.96 21.21 -9.03
N MET A 515 -4.87 20.47 -9.23
CA MET A 515 -3.65 20.48 -8.44
C MET A 515 -2.50 21.04 -9.30
N VAL A 516 -1.63 21.84 -8.69
CA VAL A 516 -0.55 22.58 -9.36
C VAL A 516 0.80 22.29 -8.70
N GLU A 517 1.77 21.93 -9.52
CA GLU A 517 3.21 21.90 -9.23
C GLU A 517 3.83 23.11 -9.94
N THR A 518 4.38 24.08 -9.20
CA THR A 518 4.97 25.29 -9.80
C THR A 518 6.42 25.13 -10.20
N GLU A 519 7.12 24.16 -9.61
CA GLU A 519 8.56 23.91 -9.80
C GLU A 519 8.80 22.41 -10.06
N LEU A 520 8.42 21.95 -11.25
CA LEU A 520 8.81 20.64 -11.76
C LEU A 520 10.34 20.55 -11.89
N PRO A 521 10.94 19.37 -11.58
CA PRO A 521 12.40 19.17 -11.54
C PRO A 521 13.02 19.01 -12.94
N THR A 522 12.66 19.86 -13.89
CA THR A 522 13.06 19.73 -15.30
C THR A 522 14.58 19.73 -15.51
N ASP A 523 15.32 20.43 -14.64
CA ASP A 523 16.77 20.60 -14.67
C ASP A 523 17.58 19.50 -13.97
N ILE A 524 16.93 18.51 -13.34
CA ILE A 524 17.63 17.35 -12.73
C ILE A 524 18.06 16.38 -13.84
N GLY A 525 19.32 16.46 -14.27
CA GLY A 525 19.94 15.54 -15.22
C GLY A 525 20.53 14.29 -14.56
N PHE A 526 21.52 13.69 -15.23
CA PHE A 526 22.21 12.48 -14.73
C PHE A 526 23.32 12.78 -13.71
N LEU A 527 23.85 14.01 -13.68
CA LEU A 527 25.01 14.37 -12.86
C LEU A 527 24.57 14.94 -11.48
N PRO A 528 25.47 15.05 -10.49
CA PRO A 528 25.12 15.55 -9.16
C PRO A 528 24.38 16.89 -9.22
N TRP A 529 23.22 16.97 -8.55
CA TRP A 529 22.34 18.14 -8.59
C TRP A 529 22.01 18.61 -7.16
N SER A 530 21.76 19.91 -6.99
CA SER A 530 21.20 20.44 -5.75
C SER A 530 20.25 21.62 -6.00
N PRO A 531 19.27 21.88 -5.11
CA PRO A 531 18.32 22.97 -5.27
C PRO A 531 18.96 24.37 -5.40
N GLU A 532 20.16 24.56 -4.85
CA GLU A 532 20.85 25.85 -4.86
C GLU A 532 21.80 26.05 -6.05
N ALA A 533 22.34 24.96 -6.64
CA ALA A 533 23.36 25.03 -7.70
C ALA A 533 22.90 24.50 -9.06
N GLY A 534 21.74 23.82 -9.14
CA GLY A 534 21.37 23.04 -10.31
C GLY A 534 22.28 21.81 -10.47
N GLU A 535 22.50 21.37 -11.70
CA GLU A 535 23.43 20.29 -12.04
C GLU A 535 24.90 20.78 -11.97
N VAL A 536 25.76 20.01 -11.30
CA VAL A 536 27.17 20.36 -11.02
C VAL A 536 28.10 19.24 -11.51
N LYS A 537 29.04 19.61 -12.39
CA LYS A 537 30.06 18.69 -12.97
C LYS A 537 31.51 19.13 -12.79
N GLY A 538 31.74 20.26 -12.11
CA GLY A 538 33.07 20.80 -11.88
C GLY A 538 33.85 19.91 -10.91
N LEU A 539 35.06 19.49 -11.32
CA LEU A 539 36.02 18.77 -10.48
C LEU A 539 37.43 19.29 -10.77
N SER A 540 38.25 19.52 -9.75
CA SER A 540 39.66 19.91 -9.91
C SER A 540 40.51 18.77 -10.52
N ALA A 541 41.66 19.12 -11.10
CA ALA A 541 42.54 18.15 -11.75
C ALA A 541 43.02 17.03 -10.79
N ALA A 542 43.32 17.37 -9.52
CA ALA A 542 43.74 16.40 -8.50
C ALA A 542 42.59 15.44 -8.16
N THR A 543 41.39 15.98 -7.91
CA THR A 543 40.18 15.22 -7.64
C THR A 543 39.80 14.30 -8.80
N LYS A 544 39.89 14.77 -10.05
CA LYS A 544 39.69 13.94 -11.25
C LYS A 544 40.68 12.78 -11.34
N THR A 545 41.95 12.99 -11.00
CA THR A 545 42.96 11.91 -11.02
C THR A 545 42.63 10.84 -9.97
N PHE A 546 42.35 11.24 -8.73
CA PHE A 546 41.99 10.30 -7.66
C PHE A 546 40.73 9.49 -8.00
N ILE A 547 39.66 10.15 -8.46
CA ILE A 547 38.41 9.47 -8.83
C ILE A 547 38.62 8.55 -10.04
N ARG A 548 39.51 8.89 -10.99
CA ARG A 548 39.86 8.01 -12.12
C ARG A 548 40.54 6.71 -11.69
N GLU A 549 41.44 6.77 -10.71
CA GLU A 549 42.10 5.58 -10.15
C GLU A 549 41.06 4.63 -9.50
N VAL A 550 40.15 5.18 -8.70
CA VAL A 550 39.03 4.41 -8.09
C VAL A 550 38.09 3.85 -9.15
N ALA A 551 37.72 4.67 -10.16
CA ALA A 551 36.82 4.26 -11.23
C ALA A 551 37.41 3.11 -12.06
N HIS A 552 38.71 3.14 -12.34
CA HIS A 552 39.42 2.05 -13.01
C HIS A 552 39.36 0.75 -12.19
N GLN A 553 39.49 0.82 -10.86
CA GLN A 553 39.31 -0.35 -10.00
C GLN A 553 37.87 -0.87 -10.05
N GLU A 554 36.85 -0.02 -9.91
CA GLU A 554 35.45 -0.47 -9.91
C GLU A 554 35.01 -1.08 -11.25
N VAL A 555 35.42 -0.54 -12.41
CA VAL A 555 35.08 -1.14 -13.72
C VAL A 555 35.90 -2.38 -14.08
N SER A 556 37.00 -2.64 -13.36
CA SER A 556 37.80 -3.87 -13.53
C SER A 556 37.13 -5.13 -12.98
N GLN A 557 36.15 -4.96 -12.08
CA GLN A 557 35.41 -6.06 -11.45
C GLN A 557 34.62 -6.90 -12.47
N ASP A 558 34.24 -8.11 -12.08
CA ASP A 558 33.38 -8.99 -12.88
C ASP A 558 31.92 -8.49 -12.92
N MET A 559 31.69 -7.50 -13.78
CA MET A 559 30.38 -6.94 -14.08
C MET A 559 29.38 -7.99 -14.61
N LEU A 560 29.86 -9.02 -15.34
CA LEU A 560 28.98 -10.03 -15.92
C LEU A 560 28.51 -11.00 -14.83
N GLY A 561 29.39 -11.50 -13.97
CA GLY A 561 29.03 -12.36 -12.85
C GLY A 561 28.25 -11.63 -11.74
N GLN A 562 28.65 -10.41 -11.36
CA GLN A 562 27.94 -9.65 -10.33
C GLN A 562 26.51 -9.26 -10.75
N SER A 563 26.23 -9.12 -12.05
CA SER A 563 24.88 -8.87 -12.58
C SER A 563 24.08 -10.15 -12.89
N ASP A 564 24.62 -11.35 -12.66
CA ASP A 564 23.92 -12.62 -12.92
C ASP A 564 23.26 -13.16 -11.66
N GLN A 565 22.33 -12.39 -11.07
CA GLN A 565 21.69 -12.75 -9.80
C GLN A 565 20.42 -13.57 -9.99
N ASN A 566 20.00 -14.26 -8.93
CA ASN A 566 18.73 -14.99 -8.82
C ASN A 566 17.54 -14.08 -8.44
N SER A 567 17.67 -12.78 -8.66
CA SER A 567 16.68 -11.75 -8.33
C SER A 567 16.88 -10.55 -9.26
N MET A 568 15.77 -9.94 -9.67
CA MET A 568 15.83 -8.69 -10.45
C MET A 568 16.44 -7.55 -9.60
N TYR A 569 16.20 -7.53 -8.28
CA TYR A 569 16.61 -6.46 -7.37
C TYR A 569 18.14 -6.22 -7.34
N PHE A 570 18.93 -7.26 -7.09
CA PHE A 570 20.37 -7.12 -6.81
C PHE A 570 21.28 -6.93 -8.04
N SER A 571 20.73 -6.72 -9.23
CA SER A 571 21.49 -6.77 -10.49
C SER A 571 22.09 -5.44 -10.96
N GLY A 572 21.82 -4.32 -10.27
CA GLY A 572 22.20 -2.96 -10.70
C GLY A 572 23.28 -2.29 -9.83
N LYS A 573 24.42 -1.89 -10.45
CA LYS A 573 25.48 -1.09 -9.81
C LYS A 573 26.26 -0.20 -10.81
N PHE A 574 26.68 -0.78 -11.93
CA PHE A 574 27.81 -0.25 -12.69
C PHE A 574 27.55 1.00 -13.56
N ALA A 575 26.29 1.34 -13.84
CA ALA A 575 25.96 2.40 -14.79
C ALA A 575 26.44 3.80 -14.33
N SER A 576 26.34 4.11 -13.04
CA SER A 576 26.77 5.39 -12.47
C SER A 576 28.29 5.60 -12.53
N ILE A 577 29.08 4.53 -12.42
CA ILE A 577 30.55 4.59 -12.57
C ILE A 577 30.89 5.06 -13.99
N ILE A 578 30.29 4.44 -15.00
CA ILE A 578 30.58 4.69 -16.41
C ILE A 578 30.17 6.12 -16.81
N LEU A 579 29.03 6.58 -16.29
CA LEU A 579 28.57 7.95 -16.40
C LEU A 579 29.61 8.95 -15.86
N VAL A 580 30.14 8.74 -14.65
CA VAL A 580 31.19 9.60 -14.07
C VAL A 580 32.46 9.60 -14.92
N ILE A 581 32.89 8.43 -15.40
CA ILE A 581 34.07 8.29 -16.26
C ILE A 581 33.92 9.12 -17.54
N ARG A 582 32.77 9.04 -18.21
CA ARG A 582 32.48 9.82 -19.42
C ARG A 582 32.35 11.30 -19.12
N ASP A 583 31.38 11.68 -18.30
CA ASP A 583 30.83 13.05 -18.29
C ASP A 583 31.52 13.98 -17.27
N MET A 584 32.21 13.42 -16.27
CA MET A 584 32.91 14.19 -15.23
C MET A 584 34.44 14.05 -15.35
N LEU A 585 34.96 12.85 -15.63
CA LEU A 585 36.39 12.61 -15.77
C LEU A 585 36.94 12.83 -17.19
N GLY A 586 36.08 12.73 -18.21
CA GLY A 586 36.45 12.90 -19.62
C GLY A 586 37.26 11.75 -20.21
N ASP A 587 37.19 10.55 -19.63
CA ASP A 587 37.94 9.38 -20.12
C ASP A 587 37.07 8.55 -21.07
N GLU A 588 37.04 8.99 -22.33
CA GLU A 588 36.19 8.41 -23.36
C GLU A 588 36.49 6.93 -23.64
N ALA A 589 37.77 6.54 -23.58
CA ALA A 589 38.21 5.18 -23.91
C ALA A 589 37.80 4.18 -22.81
N LEU A 590 38.06 4.51 -21.54
CA LEU A 590 37.65 3.68 -20.41
C LEU A 590 36.12 3.58 -20.33
N ALA A 591 35.41 4.71 -20.54
CA ALA A 591 33.95 4.72 -20.58
C ALA A 591 33.40 3.80 -21.67
N LEU A 592 33.94 3.85 -22.90
CA LEU A 592 33.50 3.00 -24.00
C LEU A 592 33.74 1.50 -23.72
N THR A 593 34.91 1.14 -23.18
CA THR A 593 35.19 -0.26 -22.83
C THR A 593 34.26 -0.78 -21.73
N ALA A 594 34.01 0.00 -20.69
CA ALA A 594 33.10 -0.37 -19.61
C ALA A 594 31.63 -0.39 -20.08
N LEU A 595 31.21 0.56 -20.92
CA LEU A 595 29.86 0.61 -21.53
C LEU A 595 29.57 -0.64 -22.38
N ASN A 596 30.56 -1.14 -23.12
CA ASN A 596 30.40 -2.36 -23.90
C ASN A 596 30.21 -3.60 -23.01
N ARG A 597 30.85 -3.67 -21.84
CA ARG A 597 30.56 -4.70 -20.81
C ARG A 597 29.16 -4.53 -20.22
N LEU A 598 28.74 -3.29 -19.94
CA LEU A 598 27.38 -3.02 -19.41
C LEU A 598 26.29 -3.42 -20.41
N LYS A 599 26.49 -3.15 -21.71
CA LYS A 599 25.57 -3.61 -22.76
C LYS A 599 25.47 -5.14 -22.83
N GLN A 600 26.58 -5.87 -22.64
CA GLN A 600 26.57 -7.34 -22.56
C GLN A 600 25.83 -7.85 -21.31
N ALA A 601 26.04 -7.20 -20.14
CA ALA A 601 25.28 -7.51 -18.93
C ALA A 601 23.78 -7.26 -19.11
N PHE A 602 23.40 -6.12 -19.69
CA PHE A 602 22.00 -5.76 -19.95
C PHE A 602 21.36 -6.67 -21.00
N ALA A 603 22.12 -7.11 -22.02
CA ALA A 603 21.63 -8.02 -23.06
C ALA A 603 21.12 -9.35 -22.47
N ARG A 604 21.69 -9.84 -21.35
CA ARG A 604 21.13 -10.99 -20.60
C ARG A 604 19.64 -10.79 -20.30
N PHE A 605 19.25 -9.60 -19.85
CA PHE A 605 17.89 -9.28 -19.45
C PHE A 605 16.99 -8.95 -20.64
N ALA A 606 17.50 -8.16 -21.60
CA ALA A 606 16.77 -7.83 -22.83
C ALA A 606 16.45 -9.07 -23.69
N GLU A 607 17.37 -10.04 -23.72
CA GLU A 607 17.21 -11.35 -24.38
C GLU A 607 16.46 -12.37 -23.49
N ASN A 608 16.18 -12.02 -22.24
CA ASN A 608 15.43 -12.81 -21.24
C ASN A 608 16.11 -14.13 -20.82
N ARG A 609 17.41 -14.06 -20.55
CA ARG A 609 18.34 -15.17 -20.22
C ARG A 609 18.87 -15.16 -18.78
N GLN A 610 18.36 -14.28 -17.91
CA GLN A 610 18.71 -14.26 -16.48
C GLN A 610 18.18 -15.50 -15.74
N GLN A 611 18.72 -15.80 -14.55
CA GLN A 611 18.44 -17.06 -13.83
C GLN A 611 16.95 -17.39 -13.67
N PHE A 612 16.13 -16.37 -13.41
CA PHE A 612 14.67 -16.44 -13.50
C PHE A 612 14.19 -15.50 -14.61
N PRO A 613 13.96 -16.01 -15.85
CA PRO A 613 13.41 -15.22 -16.94
C PRO A 613 12.09 -14.55 -16.55
N LEU A 614 11.84 -13.37 -17.11
CA LEU A 614 10.55 -12.71 -17.02
C LEU A 614 9.52 -13.46 -17.87
N VAL A 615 8.28 -13.51 -17.40
CA VAL A 615 7.12 -14.04 -18.13
C VAL A 615 6.04 -12.97 -18.18
N TYR A 616 5.32 -12.87 -19.31
CA TYR A 616 4.09 -12.09 -19.36
C TYR A 616 2.96 -12.93 -18.79
N GLU A 617 2.37 -12.46 -17.70
CA GLU A 617 1.33 -13.11 -16.93
C GLU A 617 -0.02 -12.47 -17.27
N GLY A 618 -0.89 -13.24 -17.94
CA GLY A 618 -2.12 -12.75 -18.55
C GLY A 618 -3.38 -12.81 -17.68
N ALA A 619 -3.34 -13.46 -16.50
CA ALA A 619 -4.48 -13.48 -15.57
C ALA A 619 -4.63 -12.14 -14.87
N TRP A 620 -3.56 -11.48 -14.42
CA TRP A 620 -3.61 -10.11 -13.89
C TRP A 620 -3.13 -9.06 -14.91
N GLY A 621 -2.35 -9.46 -15.91
CA GLY A 621 -1.87 -8.60 -16.98
C GLY A 621 -0.63 -7.83 -16.57
N GLY A 622 0.54 -8.42 -16.77
CA GLY A 622 1.82 -7.79 -16.48
C GLY A 622 3.02 -8.66 -16.76
N VAL A 623 4.22 -8.18 -16.39
CA VAL A 623 5.46 -8.92 -16.52
C VAL A 623 6.07 -9.21 -15.15
N VAL A 624 6.33 -10.49 -14.87
CA VAL A 624 6.77 -10.99 -13.57
C VAL A 624 7.96 -11.93 -13.69
N SER A 625 8.79 -12.00 -12.64
CA SER A 625 9.84 -12.99 -12.46
C SER A 625 9.26 -14.40 -12.38
N SER A 626 9.86 -15.35 -13.11
CA SER A 626 9.48 -16.77 -13.06
C SER A 626 9.80 -17.47 -11.73
N ALA A 627 10.47 -16.80 -10.79
CA ALA A 627 11.01 -17.39 -9.56
C ALA A 627 9.99 -18.22 -8.76
N THR A 628 8.77 -17.73 -8.54
CA THR A 628 7.73 -18.52 -7.83
C THR A 628 7.31 -19.76 -8.63
N TYR A 629 7.16 -19.65 -9.94
CA TYR A 629 6.74 -20.77 -10.80
C TYR A 629 7.79 -21.90 -10.85
N VAL A 630 9.06 -21.59 -10.59
CA VAL A 630 10.16 -22.56 -10.52
C VAL A 630 10.35 -23.10 -9.09
N THR A 631 10.25 -22.25 -8.07
CA THR A 631 10.61 -22.60 -6.67
C THR A 631 9.44 -23.00 -5.79
N GLY A 632 8.20 -22.63 -6.15
CA GLY A 632 7.01 -22.75 -5.31
C GLY A 632 6.96 -21.74 -4.13
N ASN A 633 7.97 -20.89 -3.96
CA ASN A 633 8.03 -19.91 -2.86
C ASN A 633 7.45 -18.56 -3.32
N SER A 634 6.35 -18.13 -2.72
CA SER A 634 5.68 -16.85 -3.01
C SER A 634 6.49 -15.61 -2.62
N GLY A 635 7.51 -15.75 -1.78
CA GLY A 635 8.47 -14.68 -1.45
C GLY A 635 9.78 -14.75 -2.25
N ALA A 636 9.88 -15.63 -3.26
CA ALA A 636 11.03 -15.62 -4.14
C ALA A 636 11.10 -14.30 -4.94
N ASP A 637 12.31 -13.75 -5.10
CA ASP A 637 12.51 -12.44 -5.72
C ASP A 637 11.63 -11.35 -5.07
N PHE A 638 11.59 -11.33 -3.72
CA PHE A 638 10.79 -10.42 -2.87
C PHE A 638 9.27 -10.42 -3.14
N GLY A 639 8.77 -11.50 -3.73
CA GLY A 639 7.37 -11.61 -4.14
C GLY A 639 7.06 -10.91 -5.45
N ASN A 640 8.07 -10.63 -6.29
CA ASN A 640 7.88 -10.07 -7.64
C ASN A 640 6.90 -10.90 -8.48
N SER A 641 6.88 -12.24 -8.36
CA SER A 641 5.85 -13.06 -9.01
C SER A 641 4.40 -12.77 -8.57
N TYR A 642 4.21 -12.14 -7.41
CA TYR A 642 2.93 -11.68 -6.86
C TYR A 642 2.74 -10.16 -7.03
N TYR A 643 3.52 -9.50 -7.90
CA TYR A 643 3.52 -8.06 -8.15
C TYR A 643 3.99 -7.17 -6.99
N ASN A 644 4.73 -7.71 -6.01
CA ASN A 644 5.48 -6.86 -5.09
C ASN A 644 6.60 -6.11 -5.83
N ASP A 645 6.88 -4.88 -5.40
CA ASP A 645 8.17 -4.20 -5.61
C ASP A 645 8.61 -3.97 -7.07
N HIS A 646 7.70 -4.14 -8.04
CA HIS A 646 7.99 -3.95 -9.47
C HIS A 646 8.63 -2.59 -9.78
N HIS A 647 8.09 -1.49 -9.24
CA HIS A 647 8.69 -0.17 -9.37
C HIS A 647 10.11 -0.04 -8.79
N PHE A 648 10.42 -0.69 -7.66
CA PHE A 648 11.78 -0.74 -7.11
C PHE A 648 12.70 -1.54 -8.04
N HIS A 649 12.33 -2.79 -8.34
CA HIS A 649 13.14 -3.72 -9.14
C HIS A 649 13.38 -3.17 -10.56
N TYR A 650 12.31 -2.86 -11.29
CA TYR A 650 12.37 -2.45 -12.68
C TYR A 650 12.88 -1.01 -12.84
N GLY A 651 12.76 -0.16 -11.82
CA GLY A 651 13.35 1.18 -11.79
C GLY A 651 14.85 1.17 -12.07
N TYR A 652 15.60 0.24 -11.46
CA TYR A 652 17.04 0.10 -11.71
C TYR A 652 17.38 -0.28 -13.17
N PHE A 653 16.58 -1.13 -13.82
CA PHE A 653 16.78 -1.48 -15.23
C PHE A 653 16.41 -0.33 -16.17
N ILE A 654 15.32 0.39 -15.87
CA ILE A 654 14.89 1.56 -16.64
C ILE A 654 15.95 2.68 -16.54
N LEU A 655 16.50 2.93 -15.34
CA LEU A 655 17.57 3.90 -15.14
C LEU A 655 18.88 3.47 -15.81
N THR A 656 19.24 2.19 -15.72
CA THR A 656 20.41 1.63 -16.42
C THR A 656 20.28 1.79 -17.94
N ALA A 657 19.11 1.47 -18.50
CA ALA A 657 18.83 1.68 -19.92
C ALA A 657 18.85 3.16 -20.32
N ALA A 658 18.39 4.06 -19.44
CA ALA A 658 18.48 5.50 -19.66
C ALA A 658 19.94 5.99 -19.73
N ILE A 659 20.81 5.50 -18.84
CA ILE A 659 22.25 5.81 -18.85
C ILE A 659 22.92 5.21 -20.10
N ILE A 660 22.60 3.97 -20.49
CA ILE A 660 23.13 3.38 -21.74
C ILE A 660 22.68 4.22 -22.95
N GLY A 661 21.42 4.65 -23.00
CA GLY A 661 20.88 5.46 -24.09
C GLY A 661 21.43 6.88 -24.16
N HIS A 662 21.80 7.47 -23.02
CA HIS A 662 22.54 8.74 -22.95
C HIS A 662 23.96 8.60 -23.50
N LEU A 663 24.67 7.54 -23.12
CA LEU A 663 26.06 7.30 -23.51
C LEU A 663 26.20 6.73 -24.94
N ASP A 664 25.18 6.04 -25.45
CA ASP A 664 25.07 5.56 -26.82
C ASP A 664 23.60 5.53 -27.29
N PRO A 665 23.12 6.63 -27.92
CA PRO A 665 21.76 6.69 -28.47
C PRO A 665 21.47 5.62 -29.53
N SER A 666 22.48 5.06 -30.20
CA SER A 666 22.28 4.04 -31.25
C SER A 666 21.82 2.68 -30.69
N TRP A 667 22.02 2.46 -29.39
CA TRP A 667 21.56 1.26 -28.68
C TRP A 667 20.04 1.23 -28.44
N ILE A 668 19.40 2.41 -28.36
CA ILE A 668 17.99 2.58 -27.96
C ILE A 668 17.04 1.81 -28.89
N PRO A 669 17.07 1.93 -30.23
CA PRO A 669 16.05 1.33 -31.10
C PRO A 669 15.93 -0.19 -30.96
N ALA A 670 17.04 -0.89 -30.72
CA ALA A 670 17.05 -2.34 -30.55
C ALA A 670 16.46 -2.81 -29.20
N ASN A 671 16.49 -1.97 -28.17
CA ASN A 671 16.12 -2.32 -26.79
C ASN A 671 14.86 -1.62 -26.30
N LYS A 672 14.36 -0.60 -27.01
CA LYS A 672 13.22 0.24 -26.60
C LYS A 672 11.96 -0.56 -26.31
N ALA A 673 11.69 -1.64 -27.04
CA ALA A 673 10.55 -2.51 -26.79
C ALA A 673 10.61 -3.23 -25.42
N TYR A 674 11.79 -3.71 -25.03
CA TYR A 674 12.01 -4.35 -23.73
C TYR A 674 11.89 -3.32 -22.59
N VAL A 675 12.55 -2.17 -22.72
CA VAL A 675 12.50 -1.14 -21.67
C VAL A 675 11.08 -0.57 -21.54
N ASN A 676 10.41 -0.26 -22.65
CA ASN A 676 9.02 0.21 -22.61
C ASN A 676 8.05 -0.82 -22.01
N MET A 677 8.31 -2.13 -22.12
CA MET A 677 7.52 -3.15 -21.42
C MET A 677 7.62 -2.98 -19.89
N LEU A 678 8.82 -2.77 -19.34
CA LEU A 678 9.02 -2.53 -17.91
C LEU A 678 8.36 -1.21 -17.45
N VAL A 679 8.49 -0.15 -18.24
CA VAL A 679 7.86 1.17 -17.99
C VAL A 679 6.32 1.05 -17.98
N ARG A 680 5.74 0.31 -18.93
CA ARG A 680 4.29 0.06 -19.01
C ARG A 680 3.79 -0.76 -17.83
N ASP A 681 4.56 -1.73 -17.37
CA ASP A 681 4.14 -2.55 -16.23
C ASP A 681 3.97 -1.76 -14.93
N VAL A 682 4.87 -0.81 -14.64
CA VAL A 682 4.82 -0.03 -13.39
C VAL A 682 3.95 1.22 -13.49
N ALA A 683 3.93 1.86 -14.67
CA ALA A 683 3.43 3.23 -14.87
C ALA A 683 2.78 3.46 -16.25
N ASN A 684 2.07 2.46 -16.80
CA ASN A 684 1.19 2.70 -17.95
C ASN A 684 0.16 3.82 -17.61
N PRO A 685 0.07 4.91 -18.39
CA PRO A 685 -0.82 6.02 -18.09
C PRO A 685 -2.26 5.84 -18.56
N SER A 686 -2.56 4.84 -19.42
CA SER A 686 -3.80 4.80 -20.20
C SER A 686 -4.36 3.39 -20.37
N THR A 687 -5.67 3.23 -20.17
CA THR A 687 -6.41 1.96 -20.38
C THR A 687 -6.51 1.53 -21.85
N ALA A 688 -5.99 2.33 -22.78
CA ALA A 688 -5.80 1.94 -24.18
C ALA A 688 -4.70 0.87 -24.36
N ASP A 689 -3.80 0.69 -23.38
CA ASP A 689 -2.90 -0.46 -23.35
C ASP A 689 -3.66 -1.72 -22.89
N GLN A 690 -3.73 -2.73 -23.75
CA GLN A 690 -4.47 -3.97 -23.49
C GLN A 690 -3.66 -5.01 -22.70
N TYR A 691 -2.39 -4.72 -22.38
CA TYR A 691 -1.47 -5.67 -21.73
C TYR A 691 -1.12 -5.30 -20.29
N PHE A 692 -1.18 -4.02 -19.91
CA PHE A 692 -0.78 -3.54 -18.59
C PHE A 692 -1.84 -2.62 -17.97
N PRO A 693 -2.18 -2.76 -16.67
CA PRO A 693 -3.17 -1.90 -16.03
C PRO A 693 -2.66 -0.47 -15.93
N ALA A 694 -3.57 0.50 -15.88
CA ALA A 694 -3.18 1.88 -15.61
C ALA A 694 -2.54 1.98 -14.21
N TRP A 695 -1.40 2.67 -14.13
CA TRP A 695 -0.71 3.05 -12.91
C TRP A 695 -0.58 1.91 -11.87
N ARG A 696 0.03 0.77 -12.23
CA ARG A 696 0.12 -0.41 -11.33
C ARG A 696 0.55 -0.02 -9.91
N ASN A 697 1.72 0.60 -9.78
CA ASN A 697 2.31 0.94 -8.48
C ASN A 697 1.92 2.36 -8.02
N PHE A 698 2.07 3.37 -8.87
CA PHE A 698 1.80 4.76 -8.48
C PHE A 698 0.32 4.99 -8.16
N ASP A 699 0.03 5.66 -7.06
CA ASP A 699 -1.32 6.03 -6.65
C ASP A 699 -1.44 7.56 -6.62
N TRP A 700 -2.21 8.11 -7.55
CA TRP A 700 -2.37 9.56 -7.69
C TRP A 700 -3.13 10.20 -6.52
N TYR A 701 -3.98 9.45 -5.80
CA TYR A 701 -4.70 9.96 -4.64
C TYR A 701 -3.84 9.93 -3.36
N HIS A 702 -2.88 9.01 -3.26
CA HIS A 702 -1.91 8.98 -2.16
C HIS A 702 -0.66 9.82 -2.44
N GLY A 703 -0.34 10.08 -3.72
CA GLY A 703 0.79 10.89 -4.17
C GLY A 703 2.14 10.16 -4.14
N HIS A 704 2.13 8.83 -4.04
CA HIS A 704 3.30 7.94 -4.00
C HIS A 704 2.88 6.55 -4.49
N SER A 705 3.81 5.61 -4.59
CA SER A 705 3.48 4.24 -5.00
C SER A 705 3.08 3.32 -3.85
N TRP A 706 2.40 2.22 -4.18
CA TRP A 706 2.25 1.07 -3.30
C TRP A 706 3.14 -0.09 -3.79
N ALA A 707 3.87 -0.67 -2.85
CA ALA A 707 4.79 -1.77 -3.06
C ALA A 707 4.05 -3.12 -2.99
N HIS A 708 3.16 -3.27 -2.02
CA HIS A 708 2.42 -4.50 -1.72
C HIS A 708 1.51 -4.99 -2.87
N GLY A 709 1.78 -6.19 -3.37
CA GLY A 709 1.07 -6.86 -4.46
C GLY A 709 -0.12 -7.72 -4.01
N LEU A 710 -0.21 -8.94 -4.52
CA LEU A 710 -1.38 -9.81 -4.43
C LEU A 710 -1.44 -10.68 -3.17
N PHE A 711 -1.37 -10.07 -1.99
CA PHE A 711 -1.64 -10.73 -0.71
C PHE A 711 -2.87 -10.12 -0.01
N ASP A 712 -3.58 -10.95 0.76
CA ASP A 712 -4.71 -10.52 1.63
C ASP A 712 -4.13 -9.97 2.94
N THR A 713 -4.45 -8.72 3.28
CA THR A 713 -3.79 -7.99 4.37
C THR A 713 -4.76 -7.15 5.18
N LEU A 714 -4.71 -7.29 6.51
CA LEU A 714 -5.55 -6.52 7.42
C LEU A 714 -5.17 -5.03 7.50
N ASP A 715 -3.88 -4.72 7.29
CA ASP A 715 -3.36 -3.35 7.35
C ASP A 715 -3.42 -2.61 6.01
N GLY A 716 -3.93 -3.26 4.96
CA GLY A 716 -3.97 -2.73 3.60
C GLY A 716 -2.59 -2.74 2.93
N LYS A 717 -2.46 -1.95 1.86
CA LYS A 717 -1.22 -1.81 1.09
C LYS A 717 -0.12 -1.12 1.88
N ASP A 718 1.14 -1.43 1.55
CA ASP A 718 2.31 -0.82 2.17
C ASP A 718 3.41 -0.41 1.19
N GLN A 719 4.32 0.41 1.70
CA GLN A 719 5.56 0.86 1.08
C GLN A 719 6.58 1.20 2.18
N GLU A 720 7.80 0.69 2.04
CA GLU A 720 8.96 0.99 2.89
C GLU A 720 9.90 2.01 2.21
N SER A 721 10.56 1.60 1.12
CA SER A 721 11.61 2.38 0.44
C SER A 721 11.07 3.60 -0.32
N SER A 722 11.03 4.76 0.35
CA SER A 722 10.64 6.04 -0.26
C SER A 722 11.66 6.54 -1.29
N SER A 723 12.94 6.19 -1.13
CA SER A 723 14.00 6.58 -2.06
C SER A 723 13.98 5.75 -3.34
N GLU A 724 13.62 4.46 -3.28
CA GLU A 724 13.44 3.65 -4.51
C GLU A 724 12.15 4.01 -5.26
N ASP A 725 11.07 4.39 -4.58
CA ASP A 725 9.86 4.91 -5.24
C ASP A 725 10.13 6.24 -5.98
N THR A 726 10.88 7.15 -5.37
CA THR A 726 11.29 8.38 -6.07
C THR A 726 12.34 8.11 -7.15
N MET A 727 13.21 7.11 -6.97
CA MET A 727 14.13 6.64 -8.03
C MET A 727 13.35 6.08 -9.22
N ALA A 728 12.26 5.35 -9.02
CA ALA A 728 11.43 4.83 -10.10
C ALA A 728 10.87 5.98 -10.96
N SER A 729 10.30 7.03 -10.35
CA SER A 729 9.84 8.22 -11.06
C SER A 729 10.96 8.96 -11.81
N TYR A 730 12.15 9.04 -11.21
CA TYR A 730 13.35 9.58 -11.85
C TYR A 730 13.79 8.70 -13.04
N ALA A 731 13.78 7.38 -12.92
CA ALA A 731 14.09 6.46 -14.01
C ALA A 731 13.13 6.63 -15.19
N LEU A 732 11.82 6.77 -14.93
CA LEU A 732 10.82 7.09 -15.96
C LEU A 732 11.13 8.42 -16.65
N LYS A 733 11.46 9.48 -15.89
CA LYS A 733 11.88 10.78 -16.44
C LYS A 733 13.08 10.63 -17.37
N MET A 734 14.15 9.96 -16.92
CA MET A 734 15.39 9.84 -17.67
C MET A 734 15.23 8.98 -18.92
N TRP A 735 14.46 7.88 -18.83
CA TRP A 735 14.15 7.06 -20.01
C TRP A 735 13.28 7.80 -21.03
N GLY A 736 12.25 8.54 -20.58
CA GLY A 736 11.45 9.39 -21.46
C GLY A 736 12.32 10.41 -22.21
N THR A 737 13.26 11.03 -21.48
CA THR A 737 14.20 12.02 -22.02
C THR A 737 15.09 11.41 -23.13
N VAL A 738 15.80 10.31 -22.87
CA VAL A 738 16.73 9.75 -23.87
C VAL A 738 16.04 8.99 -25.00
N SER A 739 14.87 8.40 -24.74
CA SER A 739 14.12 7.63 -25.75
C SER A 739 13.21 8.49 -26.64
N GLY A 740 13.15 9.80 -26.39
CA GLY A 740 12.33 10.77 -27.14
C GLY A 740 10.84 10.79 -26.78
N ASP A 741 10.42 10.14 -25.69
CA ASP A 741 9.04 10.21 -25.19
C ASP A 741 8.88 11.40 -24.22
N GLN A 742 8.52 12.55 -24.78
CA GLN A 742 8.25 13.78 -24.04
C GLN A 742 7.09 13.64 -23.05
N ASN A 743 6.08 12.81 -23.34
CA ASN A 743 4.99 12.55 -22.39
C ASN A 743 5.51 11.79 -21.17
N LEU A 744 6.37 10.79 -21.38
CA LEU A 744 6.98 10.04 -20.27
C LEU A 744 7.94 10.91 -19.45
N ALA A 745 8.75 11.76 -20.09
CA ALA A 745 9.59 12.72 -19.40
C ALA A 745 8.75 13.70 -18.56
N ALA A 746 7.65 14.23 -19.11
CA ALA A 746 6.72 15.12 -18.42
C ALA A 746 6.03 14.41 -17.22
N ARG A 747 5.57 13.16 -17.41
CA ARG A 747 5.00 12.33 -16.32
C ARG A 747 6.01 12.12 -15.19
N GLY A 748 7.24 11.72 -15.50
CA GLY A 748 8.29 11.50 -14.49
C GLY A 748 8.63 12.76 -13.70
N ASN A 749 8.70 13.93 -14.35
CA ASN A 749 8.85 15.22 -13.65
C ASN A 749 7.68 15.51 -12.71
N LEU A 750 6.43 15.31 -13.16
CA LEU A 750 5.22 15.54 -12.36
C LEU A 750 5.15 14.59 -11.16
N MET A 751 5.42 13.29 -11.36
CA MET A 751 5.46 12.28 -10.30
C MET A 751 6.50 12.64 -9.23
N LEU A 752 7.71 13.05 -9.63
CA LEU A 752 8.75 13.50 -8.70
C LEU A 752 8.34 14.72 -7.87
N ALA A 753 7.64 15.70 -8.46
CA ALA A 753 7.17 16.88 -7.72
C ALA A 753 6.07 16.51 -6.71
N VAL A 754 5.10 15.70 -7.12
CA VAL A 754 4.05 15.17 -6.23
C VAL A 754 4.67 14.33 -5.10
N GLN A 755 5.64 13.46 -5.40
CA GLN A 755 6.37 12.68 -4.40
C GLN A 755 7.21 13.55 -3.47
N ALA A 756 7.95 14.56 -3.97
CA ALA A 756 8.72 15.45 -3.10
C ALA A 756 7.82 16.12 -2.04
N ARG A 757 6.56 16.41 -2.38
CA ARG A 757 5.54 16.93 -1.48
C ARG A 757 4.95 15.85 -0.55
N SER A 758 4.51 14.71 -1.09
CA SER A 758 3.85 13.64 -0.34
C SER A 758 4.82 12.94 0.63
N MET A 759 6.08 12.70 0.22
CA MET A 759 7.12 12.12 1.06
C MET A 759 7.43 12.99 2.27
N ASN A 760 7.53 14.31 2.12
CA ASN A 760 7.75 15.23 3.24
C ASN A 760 6.51 15.38 4.17
N ASN A 761 5.33 14.98 3.70
CA ASN A 761 4.14 14.88 4.56
C ASN A 761 4.06 13.53 5.30
N TYR A 762 4.44 12.42 4.64
CA TYR A 762 4.04 11.08 5.07
C TYR A 762 5.20 10.13 5.45
N TYR A 763 6.41 10.36 4.92
CA TYR A 763 7.59 9.50 5.10
C TYR A 763 8.79 10.19 5.77
N LEU A 764 8.99 11.49 5.53
CA LEU A 764 10.18 12.25 5.97
C LEU A 764 9.75 13.39 6.90
N TYR A 765 9.99 13.24 8.20
CA TYR A 765 9.46 14.10 9.25
C TYR A 765 10.49 15.14 9.70
N SER A 766 10.49 16.29 9.02
CA SER A 766 11.08 17.50 9.59
C SER A 766 10.28 17.92 10.84
N GLU A 767 10.89 18.65 11.77
CA GLU A 767 10.29 19.06 13.06
C GLU A 767 8.96 19.80 12.91
N GLY A 768 8.78 20.53 11.81
CA GLY A 768 7.52 21.21 11.45
C GLY A 768 6.42 20.31 10.88
N ASN A 769 6.59 18.99 10.77
CA ASN A 769 5.56 18.09 10.23
C ASN A 769 4.34 18.07 11.17
N SER A 770 3.22 18.61 10.70
CA SER A 770 1.93 18.64 11.39
C SER A 770 0.91 17.65 10.84
N VAL A 771 1.36 16.71 9.99
CA VAL A 771 0.52 15.72 9.30
C VAL A 771 0.45 14.44 10.11
N GLN A 772 1.61 13.95 10.59
CA GLN A 772 1.71 12.75 11.40
C GLN A 772 1.58 13.06 12.91
N PRO A 773 1.26 12.05 13.74
CA PRO A 773 1.16 12.22 15.19
C PRO A 773 2.48 12.74 15.79
N ARG A 774 2.39 13.69 16.72
CA ARG A 774 3.57 14.24 17.41
C ARG A 774 4.34 13.17 18.19
N GLU A 775 3.62 12.14 18.65
CA GLU A 775 4.13 10.95 19.28
C GLU A 775 5.04 10.12 18.35
N PHE A 776 4.95 10.29 17.03
CA PHE A 776 5.70 9.52 16.02
C PHE A 776 6.74 10.35 15.25
N VAL A 777 6.49 11.65 15.03
CA VAL A 777 7.37 12.58 14.27
C VAL A 777 8.85 12.55 14.71
N GLY A 778 9.12 12.29 15.99
CA GLY A 778 10.48 12.16 16.52
C GLY A 778 11.33 11.04 15.87
N ASN A 779 10.71 10.07 15.20
CA ASN A 779 11.40 8.99 14.48
C ASN A 779 12.12 9.44 13.20
N LYS A 780 11.85 10.67 12.74
CA LYS A 780 12.35 11.29 11.48
C LYS A 780 11.94 10.60 10.18
N VAL A 781 11.76 9.29 10.16
CA VAL A 781 11.22 8.55 9.01
C VAL A 781 10.04 7.66 9.39
N ALA A 782 9.27 7.22 8.39
CA ALA A 782 8.19 6.25 8.58
C ALA A 782 8.68 4.88 9.05
N GLY A 783 9.78 4.37 8.47
CA GLY A 783 9.94 2.93 8.32
C GLY A 783 8.94 2.41 7.29
N ILE A 784 8.16 1.40 7.64
CA ILE A 784 7.13 0.84 6.77
C ILE A 784 5.80 1.59 6.99
N LEU A 785 5.28 2.22 5.93
CA LEU A 785 3.95 2.83 5.95
C LEU A 785 2.94 1.91 5.29
N PHE A 786 1.88 1.58 6.02
CA PHE A 786 0.70 0.86 5.54
C PHE A 786 -0.48 1.84 5.34
N GLU A 787 -1.56 1.39 4.71
CA GLU A 787 -2.84 2.11 4.72
C GLU A 787 -3.40 2.22 6.17
N ASN A 788 -3.21 1.22 7.03
CA ASN A 788 -3.76 1.22 8.39
C ASN A 788 -2.78 1.64 9.52
N LYS A 789 -1.47 1.47 9.33
CA LYS A 789 -0.45 1.69 10.38
C LYS A 789 0.84 2.30 9.83
N VAL A 790 1.68 2.82 10.72
CA VAL A 790 3.07 3.18 10.39
C VAL A 790 3.97 2.58 11.46
N ASP A 791 5.03 1.90 11.03
CA ASP A 791 5.91 1.11 11.90
C ASP A 791 7.38 1.44 11.57
N HIS A 792 8.09 1.99 12.56
CA HIS A 792 9.48 2.44 12.48
C HIS A 792 10.43 1.24 12.61
N THR A 793 10.37 0.39 11.59
CA THR A 793 11.08 -0.88 11.46
C THR A 793 11.49 -1.11 10.00
N THR A 794 12.11 -2.25 9.69
CA THR A 794 12.22 -2.75 8.32
C THR A 794 11.84 -4.23 8.23
N TYR A 795 11.62 -4.74 7.02
CA TYR A 795 11.41 -6.17 6.77
C TYR A 795 12.62 -7.07 7.09
N PHE A 796 13.80 -6.48 7.36
CA PHE A 796 15.07 -7.20 7.49
C PHE A 796 15.88 -6.86 8.76
N GLY A 797 15.42 -5.93 9.62
CA GLY A 797 15.97 -5.74 10.97
C GLY A 797 15.71 -4.37 11.59
N GLY A 798 15.65 -4.32 12.92
CA GLY A 798 15.36 -3.10 13.69
C GLY A 798 16.56 -2.18 13.99
N ASN A 799 17.69 -2.29 13.27
CA ASN A 799 18.82 -1.38 13.49
C ASN A 799 18.51 0.00 12.90
N ILE A 800 18.91 1.06 13.59
CA ILE A 800 18.63 2.45 13.18
C ILE A 800 19.25 2.78 11.82
N GLU A 801 20.45 2.29 11.52
CA GLU A 801 21.09 2.47 10.22
C GLU A 801 20.32 1.78 9.08
N TYR A 802 19.54 0.73 9.36
CA TYR A 802 18.67 0.07 8.37
C TYR A 802 17.39 0.90 8.18
N ILE A 803 16.71 1.23 9.27
CA ILE A 803 15.42 1.94 9.26
C ILE A 803 15.54 3.34 8.65
N GLN A 804 16.60 4.08 8.95
CA GLN A 804 16.83 5.39 8.33
C GLN A 804 17.46 5.24 6.94
N GLY A 805 18.40 4.30 6.77
CA GLY A 805 19.18 4.11 5.54
C GLY A 805 18.36 3.64 4.34
N ILE A 806 17.29 2.86 4.56
CA ILE A 806 16.40 2.39 3.49
C ILE A 806 15.67 3.56 2.79
N HIS A 807 15.51 4.71 3.47
CA HIS A 807 14.96 5.93 2.88
C HIS A 807 16.02 6.83 2.22
N MET A 808 17.31 6.43 2.22
CA MET A 808 18.43 7.20 1.64
C MET A 808 18.91 6.62 0.30
N LEU A 809 18.80 5.31 0.10
CA LEU A 809 19.36 4.60 -1.05
C LEU A 809 18.31 4.34 -2.14
N PRO A 810 18.67 4.41 -3.44
CA PRO A 810 19.95 4.86 -3.96
C PRO A 810 20.06 6.38 -3.94
N LEU A 811 21.24 6.90 -3.54
CA LEU A 811 21.54 8.33 -3.57
C LEU A 811 21.87 8.76 -5.00
N LEU A 812 21.02 9.62 -5.58
CA LEU A 812 20.99 9.98 -7.00
C LEU A 812 20.72 11.50 -7.17
N PRO A 813 20.80 12.08 -8.38
CA PRO A 813 20.59 13.52 -8.60
C PRO A 813 19.26 14.06 -8.10
N HIS A 814 18.19 13.25 -8.10
CA HIS A 814 16.88 13.67 -7.59
C HIS A 814 16.80 13.67 -6.06
N THR A 815 17.69 12.98 -5.35
CA THR A 815 17.57 12.77 -3.90
C THR A 815 17.54 14.09 -3.11
N PRO A 816 18.37 15.12 -3.39
CA PRO A 816 18.32 16.40 -2.67
C PRO A 816 17.03 17.22 -2.85
N MET A 817 16.22 16.93 -3.88
CA MET A 817 14.89 17.54 -4.06
C MET A 817 13.90 17.03 -3.01
N VAL A 818 13.97 15.72 -2.71
CA VAL A 818 13.07 15.01 -1.80
C VAL A 818 13.61 15.07 -0.37
N ARG A 819 14.86 14.65 -0.16
CA ARG A 819 15.62 14.70 1.10
C ARG A 819 16.35 16.04 1.22
N ARG A 820 15.57 17.09 1.50
CA ARG A 820 16.10 18.47 1.61
C ARG A 820 17.17 18.57 2.72
N LYS A 821 18.15 19.46 2.54
CA LYS A 821 19.26 19.69 3.49
C LYS A 821 18.82 19.93 4.95
N GLN A 822 17.67 20.57 5.17
CA GLN A 822 17.10 20.71 6.52
C GLN A 822 16.79 19.33 7.13
N PHE A 823 15.98 18.52 6.44
CA PHE A 823 15.59 17.20 6.90
C PHE A 823 16.79 16.30 7.15
N VAL A 824 17.75 16.25 6.20
CA VAL A 824 18.99 15.47 6.34
C VAL A 824 19.80 15.88 7.58
N ARG A 825 19.86 17.18 7.90
CA ARG A 825 20.52 17.66 9.12
C ARG A 825 19.77 17.22 10.39
N GLU A 826 18.46 17.42 10.42
CA GLU A 826 17.64 17.03 11.58
C GLU A 826 17.67 15.52 11.87
N GLU A 827 17.68 14.69 10.83
CA GLU A 827 17.82 13.23 10.91
C GLU A 827 19.22 12.84 11.39
N TRP A 828 20.26 13.46 10.82
CA TRP A 828 21.64 13.25 11.23
C TRP A 828 21.87 13.60 12.70
N ASP A 829 21.36 14.75 13.14
CA ASP A 829 21.48 15.21 14.52
C ASP A 829 20.70 14.31 15.49
N ALA A 830 19.53 13.79 15.06
CA ALA A 830 18.75 12.84 15.86
C ALA A 830 19.47 11.49 16.06
N TYR A 831 20.09 10.91 15.01
CA TYR A 831 20.52 9.51 15.05
C TYR A 831 22.03 9.25 14.87
N PHE A 832 22.75 10.08 14.12
CA PHE A 832 24.08 9.74 13.58
C PHE A 832 25.22 10.67 14.04
N SER A 833 24.89 11.87 14.53
CA SER A 833 25.81 12.83 15.12
C SER A 833 26.55 12.30 16.36
N GLY A 834 27.60 13.01 16.79
CA GLY A 834 28.34 12.69 18.03
C GLY A 834 29.17 11.41 17.96
N GLY A 835 29.62 11.01 16.77
CA GLY A 835 30.37 9.77 16.55
C GLY A 835 29.51 8.51 16.66
N ARG A 836 28.18 8.61 16.42
CA ARG A 836 27.29 7.45 16.31
C ARG A 836 27.42 6.78 14.94
N ALA A 837 27.48 7.56 13.85
CA ALA A 837 27.79 7.08 12.51
C ALA A 837 29.08 6.25 12.46
N ASP A 838 30.10 6.62 13.23
CA ASP A 838 31.39 5.94 13.24
C ASP A 838 31.37 4.52 13.82
N ARG A 839 30.29 4.18 14.55
CA ARG A 839 30.06 2.87 15.17
C ARG A 839 29.26 1.93 14.26
N VAL A 840 28.67 2.46 13.18
CA VAL A 840 27.94 1.67 12.19
C VAL A 840 28.94 0.83 11.40
N GLY A 841 28.64 -0.47 11.28
CA GLY A 841 29.42 -1.42 10.48
C GLY A 841 28.79 -1.68 9.12
N GLY A 842 29.57 -2.26 8.20
CA GLY A 842 29.09 -2.66 6.88
C GLY A 842 28.70 -1.50 5.95
N GLY A 843 28.10 -1.84 4.81
CA GLY A 843 27.74 -0.93 3.73
C GLY A 843 26.84 0.25 4.14
N TRP A 844 26.03 0.07 5.19
CA TRP A 844 25.18 1.13 5.75
C TRP A 844 25.98 2.36 6.19
N ARG A 845 27.22 2.22 6.66
CA ARG A 845 28.07 3.37 6.99
C ARG A 845 28.32 4.25 5.75
N GLY A 846 28.54 3.64 4.58
CA GLY A 846 28.68 4.36 3.32
C GLY A 846 27.40 5.06 2.91
N ILE A 847 26.24 4.42 3.03
CA ILE A 847 24.93 5.05 2.76
C ILE A 847 24.74 6.31 3.64
N LEU A 848 25.01 6.19 4.95
CA LEU A 848 24.92 7.31 5.89
C LEU A 848 25.85 8.46 5.53
N MET A 849 27.13 8.17 5.24
CA MET A 849 28.12 9.20 4.89
C MET A 849 27.87 9.83 3.51
N ALA A 850 27.30 9.09 2.56
CA ALA A 850 26.88 9.64 1.26
C ALA A 850 25.67 10.59 1.41
N ASN A 851 24.66 10.20 2.20
CA ASN A 851 23.53 11.08 2.56
C ASN A 851 24.01 12.34 3.30
N TYR A 852 24.94 12.19 4.26
CA TYR A 852 25.62 13.31 4.95
C TYR A 852 26.36 14.25 3.98
N GLY A 853 26.94 13.70 2.90
CA GLY A 853 27.50 14.47 1.78
C GLY A 853 26.54 15.46 1.11
N THR A 854 25.22 15.37 1.36
CA THR A 854 24.23 16.36 0.91
C THR A 854 24.24 17.64 1.76
N ILE A 855 24.62 17.56 3.04
CA ILE A 855 24.72 18.71 3.96
C ILE A 855 26.17 19.17 4.22
N ASP A 856 27.13 18.26 4.07
CA ASP A 856 28.57 18.52 4.15
C ASP A 856 29.30 17.69 3.07
N PRO A 857 29.32 18.18 1.82
CA PRO A 857 29.94 17.45 0.72
C PRO A 857 31.45 17.25 0.88
N ARG A 858 32.13 18.15 1.62
CA ARG A 858 33.57 18.04 1.85
C ARG A 858 33.88 16.94 2.86
N GLY A 859 33.16 16.89 3.98
CA GLY A 859 33.26 15.79 4.94
C GLY A 859 32.89 14.43 4.34
N GLY A 860 31.87 14.39 3.48
CA GLY A 860 31.53 13.20 2.69
C GLY A 860 32.69 12.75 1.78
N TYR A 861 33.27 13.67 1.01
CA TYR A 861 34.42 13.35 0.15
C TYR A 861 35.66 12.90 0.95
N GLU A 862 35.96 13.55 2.07
CA GLU A 862 37.08 13.20 2.96
C GLU A 862 36.91 11.81 3.59
N PHE A 863 35.68 11.39 3.91
CA PHE A 863 35.39 10.03 4.37
C PHE A 863 35.70 8.98 3.29
N PHE A 864 35.25 9.19 2.05
CA PHE A 864 35.43 8.23 0.95
C PHE A 864 36.84 8.23 0.35
N SER A 865 37.56 9.35 0.40
CA SER A 865 38.94 9.49 -0.11
C SER A 865 40.01 9.23 0.98
N GLY A 866 39.60 9.15 2.24
CA GLY A 866 40.50 8.97 3.37
C GLY A 866 41.22 7.62 3.36
N ARG A 867 42.51 7.61 3.72
CA ARG A 867 43.34 6.39 3.81
C ARG A 867 42.84 5.32 4.78
N GLY A 868 41.91 5.68 5.66
CA GLY A 868 41.25 4.77 6.59
C GLY A 868 39.93 4.18 6.06
N PHE A 869 39.48 4.56 4.87
CA PHE A 869 38.30 4.00 4.23
C PHE A 869 38.49 2.50 3.99
N LYS A 870 37.44 1.72 4.23
CA LYS A 870 37.43 0.28 4.01
C LYS A 870 36.32 -0.07 3.02
N GLY A 871 36.62 -0.96 2.08
CA GLY A 871 35.63 -1.46 1.12
C GLY A 871 34.41 -2.12 1.76
N GLU A 872 34.51 -2.61 3.00
CA GLU A 872 33.36 -3.14 3.77
C GLU A 872 32.31 -2.08 4.14
N TRP A 873 32.64 -0.79 4.04
CA TRP A 873 31.72 0.32 4.29
C TRP A 873 30.98 0.77 3.04
N LEU A 874 31.30 0.24 1.87
CA LEU A 874 30.51 0.48 0.66
C LEU A 874 29.39 -0.56 0.58
N ASP A 875 28.16 -0.10 0.34
CA ASP A 875 27.05 -1.01 0.07
C ASP A 875 27.22 -1.76 -1.27
N GLY A 876 26.60 -2.93 -1.38
CA GLY A 876 26.64 -3.78 -2.56
C GLY A 876 26.18 -3.07 -3.85
N GLY A 877 25.08 -2.31 -3.77
CA GLY A 877 24.53 -1.53 -4.88
C GLY A 877 25.17 -0.15 -5.05
N ALA A 878 25.96 0.32 -4.08
CA ALA A 878 26.66 1.60 -4.13
C ALA A 878 27.94 1.55 -4.98
N SER A 879 28.36 2.72 -5.47
CA SER A 879 29.66 2.93 -6.13
C SER A 879 30.46 3.97 -5.37
N LEU A 880 31.74 3.67 -5.11
CA LEU A 880 32.67 4.61 -4.51
C LEU A 880 32.98 5.77 -5.46
N THR A 881 33.11 5.48 -6.76
CA THR A 881 33.28 6.48 -7.83
C THR A 881 32.13 7.49 -7.84
N TRP A 882 30.88 7.01 -7.77
CA TRP A 882 29.71 7.87 -7.73
C TRP A 882 29.66 8.73 -6.46
N TYR A 883 29.88 8.15 -5.28
CA TYR A 883 29.85 8.90 -4.02
C TYR A 883 30.97 9.93 -3.92
N LEU A 884 32.18 9.61 -4.38
CA LEU A 884 33.27 10.57 -4.49
C LEU A 884 32.91 11.71 -5.45
N ALA A 885 32.38 11.41 -6.64
CA ALA A 885 32.03 12.41 -7.64
C ALA A 885 30.87 13.32 -7.19
N TYR A 886 29.84 12.74 -6.56
CA TYR A 886 28.72 13.46 -5.96
C TYR A 886 29.20 14.44 -4.86
N CYS A 887 29.95 13.94 -3.88
CA CYS A 887 30.47 14.75 -2.79
C CYS A 887 31.45 15.83 -3.29
N ALA A 888 32.34 15.50 -4.23
CA ALA A 888 33.30 16.44 -4.77
C ALA A 888 32.65 17.56 -5.60
N ALA A 889 31.71 17.23 -6.49
CA ALA A 889 31.03 18.21 -7.33
C ALA A 889 30.22 19.20 -6.48
N LEU A 890 29.41 18.69 -5.53
CA LEU A 890 28.64 19.54 -4.62
C LEU A 890 29.54 20.31 -3.63
N GLY A 891 30.75 19.81 -3.35
CA GLY A 891 31.74 20.47 -2.50
C GLY A 891 32.61 21.51 -3.22
N GLY A 892 32.59 21.57 -4.55
CA GLY A 892 33.50 22.39 -5.36
C GLY A 892 34.97 22.00 -5.17
N LEU A 893 35.27 20.70 -5.29
CA LEU A 893 36.60 20.09 -5.10
C LEU A 893 37.31 19.70 -6.40
#